data_AF-A0A3D0EMN5-F1
#
_entry.id   AF-A0A3D0EMN5-F1
#
_cell.length_a   1.000
_cell.length_b   1.000
_cell.length_c   1.000
_cell.angle_alpha   90.00
_cell.angle_beta   90.00
_cell.angle_gamma   90.00
#
_symmetry.space_group_name_H-M   'P 1'
#
loop_
_entity.id
_entity.type
_entity.pdbx_description
1 polymer ?
#
loop_
_entity_poly.entity_id
_entity_poly.type
_entity_poly.pdbx_seq_one_letter_code
_entity_poly.pdbx_strand_id
1 'polypeptide(L)'
;MRKGIHVKKANIISYGTLFICLSSSAGVMRHDTNVQDYRDFAENMGKYRVGVSNIPVYKKNGELEGYLDFPMPDMSSVSRRGYAVLTAPSYMMSARHVKDLTSVFFGGPSEYAQRYHFINRNAVSDAIDQDFMFPRLNKVVTEVAPVGRVENSELKAGHGTRYTAYARVGSGGMVQINDDLTDVNQISGAYKWLAGGVINPAVVEFTKNYFYYKQYAPGSPLSTPLSITTQPGDSGSPVYVYDSFDKQWKLAAAHSGSRYGSPPYTRESYASLIPDDFFDKIVADNISPDVTDIAGAGNIVWDPASINQGDQNWSWQGLDGKYRHLAPVNASFDELDASKDIRFNGAGGDIILSDAVNLGAGKLQFSNNYTVKSAEDANATWVGGGIEVDADKKVLWQVNGLADDDLHKIGAGTLHVNAKGKNQGGLNVGDGTVILDQQADDQGNQQAFSRVMIVSGRPTVILNGDNQVAGDDIFFGYRGGKLDLSGHDLTMKRINHTDGGATLLNQSGDLTSSLTLTGYAASDFNINVWSGTHTGKVGDIYAYQNSRLGGTDYFQLKKESYWYFPTDRTDNEYWKFIGNDETEAKEYRAMQFNNLVYRGYIGSYDPDGVNGQFNFDFSPEMSAARLALTGGSNINGNINVNNGTLLLSGQPVPHAGGLIIDDDWYTSTFIADNIVAASNTRLQVGEYAQVKANIQAGDNSQVLLGYQPGADDQHQILRCVSPVQSTATSCETAARDAAALRALPASTVHGDITLGDQAELHLGKVDLRGRITDRNAARVTMSGETFWNLTGDSRMQRLSAPQGGIISTLADDDKT
;
A
#
# COMPACT_ATOMS: atom_id res chain seq x y z
N MET A 1 4.02 -39.56 -58.40
CA MET A 1 5.03 -40.47 -57.79
C MET A 1 6.16 -39.60 -57.29
N ARG A 2 6.34 -39.46 -55.96
CA ARG A 2 7.43 -40.06 -55.14
C ARG A 2 8.83 -39.79 -55.75
N LYS A 3 9.87 -39.33 -55.06
CA LYS A 3 10.22 -39.01 -53.65
C LYS A 3 11.54 -38.21 -53.79
N GLY A 4 11.84 -37.20 -52.99
CA GLY A 4 12.45 -37.38 -51.67
C GLY A 4 13.35 -36.18 -51.38
N ILE A 5 13.17 -35.61 -50.19
CA ILE A 5 13.73 -34.33 -49.72
C ILE A 5 15.09 -34.58 -49.06
N HIS A 6 16.09 -33.78 -49.41
CA HIS A 6 17.32 -33.58 -48.62
C HIS A 6 17.39 -32.11 -48.19
N VAL A 7 17.27 -31.85 -46.89
CA VAL A 7 17.64 -30.57 -46.28
C VAL A 7 18.85 -30.80 -45.38
N LYS A 8 19.94 -30.10 -45.71
CA LYS A 8 21.17 -30.02 -44.92
C LYS A 8 20.90 -29.25 -43.63
N LYS A 9 21.36 -29.81 -42.51
CA LYS A 9 21.41 -29.15 -41.19
C LYS A 9 22.37 -27.96 -41.23
N ALA A 10 21.91 -26.79 -40.79
CA ALA A 10 22.74 -25.66 -40.41
C ALA A 10 22.88 -25.66 -38.88
N ASN A 11 24.13 -25.57 -38.42
CA ASN A 11 24.51 -25.57 -37.01
C ASN A 11 24.10 -24.25 -36.34
N ILE A 12 23.26 -24.34 -35.30
CA ILE A 12 23.06 -23.28 -34.32
C ILE A 12 24.09 -23.54 -33.21
N ILE A 13 25.08 -22.65 -33.11
CA ILE A 13 25.98 -22.58 -31.95
C ILE A 13 25.18 -21.89 -30.84
N SER A 14 24.63 -22.70 -29.95
CA SER A 14 24.07 -22.23 -28.68
C SER A 14 25.22 -22.15 -27.68
N TYR A 15 25.52 -20.95 -27.20
CA TYR A 15 26.40 -20.77 -26.04
C TYR A 15 25.64 -21.28 -24.80
N GLY A 16 25.75 -22.58 -24.54
CA GLY A 16 25.25 -23.21 -23.33
C GLY A 16 26.17 -22.89 -22.16
N THR A 17 25.75 -21.96 -21.30
CA THR A 17 26.28 -21.87 -19.94
C THR A 17 25.78 -23.09 -19.18
N LEU A 18 26.69 -24.00 -18.87
CA LEU A 18 26.42 -25.20 -18.08
C LEU A 18 26.19 -24.76 -16.61
N PHE A 19 24.94 -24.43 -16.26
CA PHE A 19 24.52 -24.35 -14.86
C PHE A 19 24.45 -25.78 -14.32
N ILE A 20 25.35 -26.14 -13.41
CA ILE A 20 25.15 -27.29 -12.53
C ILE A 20 23.90 -26.96 -11.70
N CYS A 21 22.79 -27.58 -12.05
CA CYS A 21 21.52 -27.46 -11.35
C CYS A 21 21.65 -28.21 -10.02
N LEU A 22 22.09 -27.51 -8.97
CA LEU A 22 21.81 -27.95 -7.61
C LEU A 22 20.32 -27.72 -7.37
N SER A 23 19.60 -28.79 -7.06
CA SER A 23 18.22 -28.76 -6.59
C SER A 23 18.11 -27.71 -5.48
N SER A 24 17.44 -26.60 -5.75
CA SER A 24 17.34 -25.46 -4.84
C SER A 24 15.87 -25.18 -4.51
N SER A 25 15.61 -25.11 -3.22
CA SER A 25 14.29 -25.05 -2.56
C SER A 25 14.29 -23.95 -1.44
N ALA A 26 13.22 -23.64 -0.65
CA ALA A 26 12.98 -22.61 0.42
C ALA A 26 12.18 -23.28 1.51
N GLY A 27 12.23 -22.72 2.74
CA GLY A 27 11.09 -22.69 3.64
C GLY A 27 10.41 -24.04 3.74
N VAL A 28 10.92 -24.93 4.60
CA VAL A 28 10.37 -26.28 4.69
C VAL A 28 9.10 -26.24 5.54
N MET A 29 7.95 -26.19 4.87
CA MET A 29 6.64 -26.20 5.49
C MET A 29 6.24 -27.61 5.89
N ARG A 30 5.50 -27.75 6.99
CA ARG A 30 4.95 -29.06 7.38
C ARG A 30 3.95 -29.57 6.32
N HIS A 31 3.80 -30.88 6.22
CA HIS A 31 2.93 -31.55 5.25
C HIS A 31 1.42 -31.27 5.47
N ASP A 32 0.97 -31.18 6.72
CA ASP A 32 -0.43 -31.16 7.15
C ASP A 32 -1.05 -29.78 7.37
N THR A 33 -0.33 -28.67 7.14
CA THR A 33 -0.90 -27.29 7.22
C THR A 33 -1.03 -26.68 5.82
N ASN A 34 -2.03 -25.81 5.60
CA ASN A 34 -2.18 -25.13 4.31
C ASN A 34 -1.00 -24.17 4.07
N VAL A 35 -0.45 -24.15 2.86
CA VAL A 35 0.60 -23.19 2.46
C VAL A 35 0.14 -21.74 2.67
N GLN A 36 -1.15 -21.46 2.49
CA GLN A 36 -1.71 -20.14 2.69
C GLN A 36 -1.52 -19.61 4.13
N ASP A 37 -1.56 -20.47 5.16
CA ASP A 37 -1.30 -20.04 6.55
C ASP A 37 0.12 -19.49 6.72
N TYR A 38 1.13 -20.11 6.09
CA TYR A 38 2.51 -19.64 6.16
C TYR A 38 2.72 -18.31 5.42
N ARG A 39 1.97 -18.09 4.35
CA ARG A 39 2.01 -16.85 3.57
C ARG A 39 1.28 -15.72 4.28
N ASP A 40 0.08 -15.99 4.77
CA ASP A 40 -0.71 -15.02 5.52
C ASP A 40 -0.01 -14.62 6.82
N PHE A 41 0.63 -15.57 7.52
CA PHE A 41 1.49 -15.27 8.66
C PHE A 41 2.64 -14.33 8.29
N ALA A 42 3.31 -14.58 7.16
CA ALA A 42 4.45 -13.77 6.73
C ALA A 42 4.09 -12.35 6.26
N GLU A 43 2.90 -12.20 5.68
CA GLU A 43 2.42 -10.93 5.10
C GLU A 43 1.44 -10.19 6.03
N ASN A 44 1.23 -10.68 7.27
CA ASN A 44 0.27 -10.17 8.25
C ASN A 44 -1.17 -10.07 7.73
N MET A 45 -1.61 -11.12 7.04
CA MET A 45 -2.90 -11.20 6.34
C MET A 45 -3.82 -12.28 6.93
N GLY A 46 -5.06 -12.35 6.44
CA GLY A 46 -6.09 -13.26 6.93
C GLY A 46 -6.31 -13.07 8.44
N LYS A 47 -6.28 -14.17 9.18
CA LYS A 47 -6.36 -14.17 10.65
C LYS A 47 -5.07 -13.71 11.36
N TYR A 48 -3.94 -13.58 10.65
CA TYR A 48 -2.61 -13.24 11.21
C TYR A 48 -2.34 -11.73 11.23
N ARG A 49 -3.34 -10.95 11.67
CA ARG A 49 -3.21 -9.49 11.80
C ARG A 49 -2.31 -9.14 12.97
N VAL A 50 -1.51 -8.09 12.81
CA VAL A 50 -0.57 -7.59 13.83
C VAL A 50 -1.27 -7.43 15.19
N GLY A 51 -0.62 -7.89 16.25
CA GLY A 51 -1.11 -7.79 17.63
C GLY A 51 -2.17 -8.82 18.05
N VAL A 52 -2.83 -9.52 17.13
CA VAL A 52 -3.79 -10.59 17.48
C VAL A 52 -3.06 -11.74 18.17
N SER A 53 -3.60 -12.23 19.28
CA SER A 53 -3.11 -13.41 20.02
C SER A 53 -4.11 -14.57 19.95
N ASN A 54 -3.71 -15.74 20.45
CA ASN A 54 -4.56 -16.94 20.49
C ASN A 54 -5.08 -17.34 19.10
N ILE A 55 -4.21 -17.29 18.10
CA ILE A 55 -4.59 -17.55 16.70
C ILE A 55 -4.68 -19.07 16.50
N PRO A 56 -5.85 -19.62 16.12
CA PRO A 56 -5.99 -21.05 15.87
C PRO A 56 -5.33 -21.44 14.54
N VAL A 57 -4.55 -22.52 14.56
CA VAL A 57 -3.98 -23.14 13.36
C VAL A 57 -4.66 -24.48 13.14
N TYR A 58 -5.18 -24.69 11.93
CA TYR A 58 -5.88 -25.90 11.55
C TYR A 58 -5.02 -26.72 10.59
N LYS A 59 -5.15 -28.03 10.66
CA LYS A 59 -4.62 -28.96 9.66
C LYS A 59 -5.46 -28.88 8.38
N LYS A 60 -4.94 -29.40 7.27
CA LYS A 60 -5.62 -29.48 5.97
C LYS A 60 -6.97 -30.22 6.03
N ASN A 61 -7.16 -31.12 6.99
CA ASN A 61 -8.41 -31.85 7.21
C ASN A 61 -9.44 -31.09 8.08
N GLY A 62 -9.13 -29.86 8.52
CA GLY A 62 -9.99 -29.03 9.36
C GLY A 62 -9.85 -29.27 10.88
N GLU A 63 -9.03 -30.23 11.32
CA GLU A 63 -8.76 -30.45 12.74
C GLU A 63 -7.90 -29.31 13.32
N LEU A 64 -8.21 -28.86 14.53
CA LEU A 64 -7.39 -27.88 15.25
C LEU A 64 -6.06 -28.52 15.67
N GLU A 65 -4.95 -27.95 15.22
CA GLU A 65 -3.59 -28.36 15.64
C GLU A 65 -3.20 -27.69 16.98
N GLY A 66 -3.54 -26.42 17.14
CA GLY A 66 -3.22 -25.66 18.34
C GLY A 66 -3.33 -24.15 18.12
N TYR A 67 -2.85 -23.40 19.11
CA TYR A 67 -2.89 -21.95 19.10
C TYR A 67 -1.48 -21.36 19.06
N LEU A 68 -1.35 -20.22 18.38
CA LEU A 68 -0.20 -19.34 18.54
C LEU A 68 -0.49 -18.38 19.71
N ASP A 69 0.11 -18.67 20.87
CA ASP A 69 -0.13 -17.95 22.12
C ASP A 69 0.91 -16.83 22.35
N PHE A 70 0.91 -15.87 21.42
CA PHE A 70 1.67 -14.62 21.49
C PHE A 70 0.99 -13.58 20.60
N PRO A 71 1.18 -12.26 20.82
CA PRO A 71 0.70 -11.26 19.88
C PRO A 71 1.41 -11.42 18.54
N MET A 72 0.69 -11.38 17.42
CA MET A 72 1.28 -11.50 16.10
C MET A 72 2.29 -10.37 15.85
N PRO A 73 3.55 -10.66 15.48
CA PRO A 73 4.56 -9.64 15.15
C PRO A 73 4.19 -8.83 13.92
N ASP A 74 4.62 -7.56 13.89
CA ASP A 74 4.60 -6.75 12.66
C ASP A 74 5.82 -7.09 11.80
N MET A 75 5.58 -7.73 10.66
CA MET A 75 6.59 -8.17 9.71
C MET A 75 6.83 -7.15 8.59
N SER A 76 6.22 -5.96 8.65
CA SER A 76 6.37 -4.96 7.59
C SER A 76 7.81 -4.46 7.41
N SER A 77 8.62 -4.49 8.47
CA SER A 77 10.04 -4.11 8.43
C SER A 77 10.89 -5.06 7.59
N VAL A 78 10.39 -6.25 7.24
CA VAL A 78 11.06 -7.18 6.33
C VAL A 78 10.95 -6.65 4.90
N SER A 79 12.08 -6.66 4.18
CA SER A 79 12.09 -6.36 2.76
C SER A 79 11.18 -7.33 1.99
N ARG A 80 10.58 -6.89 0.88
CA ARG A 80 9.64 -7.72 0.08
C ARG A 80 10.21 -9.05 -0.41
N ARG A 81 11.54 -9.15 -0.52
CA ARG A 81 12.26 -10.37 -0.90
C ARG A 81 12.90 -11.06 0.31
N GLY A 82 12.46 -10.76 1.53
CA GLY A 82 12.69 -11.57 2.72
C GLY A 82 14.13 -11.67 3.21
N TYR A 83 15.10 -10.99 2.59
CA TYR A 83 16.53 -11.19 2.86
C TYR A 83 17.13 -10.12 3.78
N ALA A 84 16.31 -9.18 4.23
CA ALA A 84 16.72 -7.98 4.93
C ALA A 84 15.59 -7.43 5.79
N VAL A 85 15.92 -6.72 6.86
CA VAL A 85 14.95 -6.10 7.78
C VAL A 85 15.42 -4.72 8.24
N LEU A 86 14.51 -3.74 8.27
CA LEU A 86 14.79 -2.37 8.71
C LEU A 86 14.90 -2.29 10.24
N THR A 87 16.00 -1.74 10.76
CA THR A 87 16.29 -1.67 12.21
C THR A 87 16.66 -0.27 12.69
N ALA A 88 16.99 0.65 11.77
CA ALA A 88 17.00 2.09 12.00
C ALA A 88 16.50 2.80 10.72
N PRO A 89 16.12 4.10 10.76
CA PRO A 89 15.49 4.76 9.61
C PRO A 89 16.23 4.63 8.28
N SER A 90 17.56 4.68 8.30
CA SER A 90 18.43 4.52 7.11
C SER A 90 19.28 3.26 7.13
N TYR A 91 18.98 2.29 8.01
CA TYR A 91 19.82 1.10 8.17
C TYR A 91 19.01 -0.19 8.35
N MET A 92 19.56 -1.26 7.81
CA MET A 92 18.93 -2.58 7.84
C MET A 92 19.94 -3.66 8.20
N MET A 93 19.43 -4.82 8.61
CA MET A 93 20.22 -6.01 8.90
C MET A 93 20.10 -7.03 7.76
N SER A 94 21.20 -7.73 7.44
CA SER A 94 21.22 -8.91 6.56
C SER A 94 22.46 -9.78 6.84
N ALA A 95 22.54 -10.96 6.22
CA ALA A 95 23.74 -11.78 6.19
C ALA A 95 24.77 -11.22 5.19
N ARG A 96 26.06 -11.27 5.54
CA ARG A 96 27.16 -10.71 4.73
C ARG A 96 27.30 -11.37 3.36
N HIS A 97 27.07 -12.68 3.28
CA HIS A 97 27.23 -13.41 2.01
C HIS A 97 26.15 -13.08 0.97
N VAL A 98 25.13 -12.30 1.31
CA VAL A 98 24.10 -11.79 0.37
C VAL A 98 24.68 -10.63 -0.47
N LYS A 99 25.61 -10.95 -1.37
CA LYS A 99 26.42 -9.97 -2.12
C LYS A 99 25.75 -9.45 -3.39
N ASP A 100 24.87 -10.22 -4.02
CA ASP A 100 24.30 -9.87 -5.33
C ASP A 100 23.06 -8.98 -5.24
N LEU A 101 22.49 -8.81 -4.04
CA LEU A 101 21.36 -7.94 -3.78
C LEU A 101 21.86 -6.60 -3.24
N THR A 102 21.45 -5.51 -3.90
CA THR A 102 21.96 -4.14 -3.67
C THR A 102 20.86 -3.11 -3.42
N SER A 103 19.60 -3.54 -3.40
CA SER A 103 18.46 -2.66 -3.16
C SER A 103 17.24 -3.40 -2.63
N VAL A 104 16.43 -2.70 -1.84
CA VAL A 104 15.25 -3.23 -1.15
C VAL A 104 14.02 -2.39 -1.42
N PHE A 105 12.87 -3.05 -1.25
CA PHE A 105 11.56 -2.43 -1.11
C PHE A 105 10.98 -2.86 0.23
N PHE A 106 10.30 -1.96 0.93
CA PHE A 106 9.60 -2.24 2.19
C PHE A 106 8.08 -2.18 2.03
N GLY A 107 7.37 -2.69 3.04
CA GLY A 107 5.92 -2.89 2.98
C GLY A 107 5.49 -3.96 1.97
N GLY A 108 4.18 -4.17 1.83
CA GLY A 108 3.60 -5.08 0.82
C GLY A 108 3.72 -4.53 -0.61
N PRO A 109 3.62 -5.38 -1.66
CA PRO A 109 3.65 -4.90 -3.03
C PRO A 109 2.67 -3.76 -3.31
N SER A 110 3.17 -2.77 -4.04
CA SER A 110 2.54 -1.49 -4.30
C SER A 110 3.11 -0.98 -5.62
N GLU A 111 2.26 -0.42 -6.48
CA GLU A 111 2.69 0.24 -7.72
C GLU A 111 3.50 1.52 -7.45
N TYR A 112 3.30 2.11 -6.27
CA TYR A 112 3.94 3.36 -5.85
C TYR A 112 5.18 3.14 -4.97
N ALA A 113 5.70 1.92 -4.93
CA ALA A 113 6.76 1.52 -4.02
C ALA A 113 8.10 2.20 -4.31
N GLN A 114 8.75 2.68 -3.26
CA GLN A 114 10.09 3.26 -3.36
C GLN A 114 11.17 2.18 -3.24
N ARG A 115 12.19 2.31 -4.08
CA ARG A 115 13.38 1.46 -4.02
C ARG A 115 14.47 2.17 -3.23
N TYR A 116 15.00 1.49 -2.22
CA TYR A 116 16.14 1.96 -1.44
C TYR A 116 17.40 1.20 -1.85
N HIS A 117 18.51 1.92 -2.00
CA HIS A 117 19.79 1.38 -2.46
C HIS A 117 20.79 1.29 -1.31
N PHE A 118 21.60 0.23 -1.33
CA PHE A 118 22.68 0.06 -0.35
C PHE A 118 23.85 0.95 -0.79
N ILE A 119 24.13 1.98 -0.02
CA ILE A 119 25.28 2.87 -0.27
C ILE A 119 26.55 2.34 0.41
N ASN A 120 26.38 1.66 1.54
CA ASN A 120 27.44 0.91 2.22
C ASN A 120 26.83 -0.34 2.86
N ARG A 121 27.57 -1.46 2.85
CA ARG A 121 27.12 -2.73 3.43
C ARG A 121 27.40 -2.84 4.93
N ASN A 122 28.42 -2.14 5.44
CA ASN A 122 28.94 -2.31 6.80
C ASN A 122 29.00 -3.78 7.22
N ALA A 123 29.73 -4.58 6.43
CA ALA A 123 29.89 -5.99 6.69
C ALA A 123 30.87 -6.23 7.84
N VAL A 124 30.54 -7.18 8.72
CA VAL A 124 31.50 -7.71 9.69
C VAL A 124 32.70 -8.28 8.93
N SER A 125 33.91 -8.01 9.43
CA SER A 125 35.17 -8.45 8.81
C SER A 125 35.19 -9.96 8.53
N ASP A 126 35.73 -10.37 7.38
CA ASP A 126 35.93 -11.79 7.01
C ASP A 126 36.79 -12.56 8.01
N ALA A 127 37.61 -11.87 8.82
CA ALA A 127 38.41 -12.48 9.89
C ALA A 127 37.60 -12.89 11.13
N ILE A 128 36.36 -12.39 11.28
CA ILE A 128 35.46 -12.75 12.37
C ILE A 128 34.50 -13.82 11.83
N ASP A 129 34.39 -14.95 12.53
CA ASP A 129 33.44 -16.03 12.22
C ASP A 129 32.00 -15.60 12.53
N GLN A 130 31.49 -14.64 11.77
CA GLN A 130 30.16 -14.09 11.88
C GLN A 130 29.73 -13.52 10.52
N ASP A 131 28.75 -14.17 9.91
CA ASP A 131 28.22 -13.83 8.59
C ASP A 131 27.11 -12.78 8.70
N PHE A 132 27.51 -11.53 8.90
CA PHE A 132 26.58 -10.46 9.28
C PHE A 132 26.97 -9.12 8.65
N MET A 133 25.97 -8.31 8.27
CA MET A 133 26.16 -6.95 7.76
C MET A 133 25.03 -6.02 8.20
N PHE A 134 25.32 -4.70 8.25
CA PHE A 134 24.38 -3.65 8.64
C PHE A 134 24.32 -2.52 7.60
N PRO A 135 23.72 -2.76 6.40
CA PRO A 135 23.80 -1.80 5.31
C PRO A 135 23.14 -0.45 5.62
N ARG A 136 23.77 0.62 5.14
CA ARG A 136 23.24 1.98 5.09
C ARG A 136 22.50 2.21 3.77
N LEU A 137 21.37 2.91 3.83
CA LEU A 137 20.50 3.24 2.71
C LEU A 137 20.70 4.69 2.24
N ASN A 138 20.37 4.97 0.98
CA ASN A 138 20.47 6.31 0.39
C ASN A 138 19.41 7.31 0.90
N LYS A 139 18.31 6.84 1.49
CA LYS A 139 17.20 7.63 2.03
C LYS A 139 16.65 6.96 3.29
N VAL A 140 16.04 7.75 4.18
CA VAL A 140 15.26 7.21 5.31
C VAL A 140 14.04 6.45 4.77
N VAL A 141 13.69 5.31 5.35
CA VAL A 141 12.52 4.53 4.94
C VAL A 141 11.25 5.12 5.56
N THR A 142 10.23 5.34 4.72
CA THR A 142 8.96 5.97 5.14
C THR A 142 7.83 4.96 5.31
N GLU A 143 7.83 3.86 4.54
CA GLU A 143 6.71 2.91 4.48
C GLU A 143 6.49 2.13 5.78
N VAL A 144 7.52 1.97 6.60
CA VAL A 144 7.49 1.10 7.78
C VAL A 144 8.35 1.67 8.90
N ALA A 145 7.96 1.43 10.16
CA ALA A 145 8.79 1.75 11.31
C ALA A 145 9.95 0.74 11.42
N PRO A 146 11.15 1.16 11.84
CA PRO A 146 12.23 0.24 12.18
C PRO A 146 11.83 -0.66 13.34
N VAL A 147 12.23 -1.93 13.31
CA VAL A 147 11.97 -2.85 14.42
C VAL A 147 13.06 -2.72 15.50
N GLY A 148 12.65 -2.78 16.76
CA GLY A 148 13.58 -2.91 17.89
C GLY A 148 14.41 -4.20 17.80
N ARG A 149 15.55 -4.24 18.47
CA ARG A 149 16.49 -5.38 18.42
C ARG A 149 16.90 -5.85 19.80
N VAL A 150 17.42 -7.08 19.87
CA VAL A 150 18.13 -7.61 21.03
C VAL A 150 19.49 -8.12 20.59
N GLU A 151 20.53 -7.75 21.33
CA GLU A 151 21.91 -8.09 21.01
C GLU A 151 22.32 -9.43 21.62
N ASN A 152 23.45 -9.96 21.14
CA ASN A 152 23.92 -11.32 21.41
C ASN A 152 23.94 -11.69 22.89
N SER A 153 24.55 -10.84 23.73
CA SER A 153 24.72 -11.14 25.15
C SER A 153 23.38 -11.12 25.92
N GLU A 154 22.51 -10.14 25.62
CA GLU A 154 21.20 -10.01 26.25
C GLU A 154 20.27 -11.17 25.87
N LEU A 155 20.20 -11.51 24.58
CA LEU A 155 19.36 -12.59 24.08
C LEU A 155 19.67 -13.93 24.75
N LYS A 156 20.96 -14.25 24.90
CA LYS A 156 21.41 -15.48 25.56
C LYS A 156 21.02 -15.52 27.03
N ALA A 157 21.20 -14.41 27.74
CA ALA A 157 20.87 -14.33 29.16
C ALA A 157 19.37 -14.46 29.41
N GLY A 158 18.53 -13.93 28.51
CA GLY A 158 17.07 -13.94 28.63
C GLY A 158 16.37 -15.11 27.94
N HIS A 159 17.09 -16.02 27.27
CA HIS A 159 16.47 -17.11 26.51
C HIS A 159 15.60 -18.02 27.39
N GLY A 160 14.36 -18.28 26.95
CA GLY A 160 13.42 -19.15 27.66
C GLY A 160 12.82 -18.55 28.94
N THR A 161 13.27 -17.37 29.36
CA THR A 161 12.75 -16.66 30.54
C THR A 161 12.12 -15.32 30.15
N ARG A 162 12.91 -14.40 29.59
CA ARG A 162 12.43 -13.12 29.04
C ARG A 162 11.96 -13.29 27.59
N TYR A 163 12.73 -13.99 26.76
CA TYR A 163 12.43 -14.25 25.35
C TYR A 163 11.72 -15.58 25.19
N THR A 164 10.40 -15.53 25.02
CA THR A 164 9.48 -16.67 25.23
C THR A 164 8.86 -17.24 23.95
N ALA A 165 8.88 -16.50 22.85
CA ALA A 165 8.40 -16.96 21.55
C ALA A 165 9.36 -16.52 20.44
N TYR A 166 9.47 -17.33 19.37
CA TYR A 166 10.37 -17.09 18.25
C TYR A 166 9.60 -17.21 16.94
N ALA A 167 9.73 -16.22 16.06
CA ALA A 167 9.10 -16.21 14.74
C ALA A 167 10.14 -15.92 13.67
N ARG A 168 10.00 -16.51 12.49
CA ARG A 168 10.87 -16.24 11.34
C ARG A 168 10.04 -15.98 10.09
N VAL A 169 10.60 -15.18 9.18
CA VAL A 169 10.01 -14.87 7.87
C VAL A 169 11.12 -14.84 6.83
N GLY A 170 10.85 -15.19 5.58
CA GLY A 170 11.80 -15.02 4.46
C GLY A 170 11.29 -15.62 3.16
N SER A 171 12.13 -15.65 2.14
CA SER A 171 11.72 -16.08 0.79
C SER A 171 12.79 -16.84 0.01
N GLY A 172 13.32 -17.96 0.52
CA GLY A 172 14.05 -18.92 -0.34
C GLY A 172 13.16 -19.58 -1.42
N GLY A 173 13.53 -20.73 -2.03
CA GLY A 173 12.67 -21.50 -2.98
C GLY A 173 11.53 -22.52 -2.56
N MET A 174 10.31 -22.10 -2.21
CA MET A 174 9.43 -22.80 -1.24
C MET A 174 9.18 -24.31 -1.44
N VAL A 175 9.24 -25.12 -0.37
CA VAL A 175 8.85 -26.55 -0.35
C VAL A 175 7.90 -26.91 0.79
N GLN A 176 7.08 -27.93 0.58
CA GLN A 176 6.26 -28.54 1.62
C GLN A 176 6.64 -30.01 1.76
N ILE A 177 6.80 -30.51 2.98
CA ILE A 177 7.01 -31.96 3.21
C ILE A 177 5.81 -32.73 2.63
N ASN A 178 6.06 -33.86 1.97
CA ASN A 178 5.00 -34.66 1.37
C ASN A 178 4.21 -35.44 2.45
N ASP A 179 2.98 -35.85 2.12
CA ASP A 179 2.06 -36.46 3.11
C ASP A 179 2.53 -37.85 3.60
N ASP A 180 3.40 -38.54 2.85
CA ASP A 180 4.00 -39.82 3.26
C ASP A 180 5.29 -39.67 4.08
N LEU A 181 5.73 -38.43 4.32
CA LEU A 181 6.89 -38.05 5.13
C LEU A 181 8.24 -38.57 4.61
N THR A 182 8.34 -38.87 3.32
CA THR A 182 9.57 -39.39 2.71
C THR A 182 10.42 -38.33 2.02
N ASP A 183 9.82 -37.24 1.56
CA ASP A 183 10.49 -36.20 0.75
C ASP A 183 9.75 -34.84 0.86
N VAL A 184 10.07 -33.91 -0.03
CA VAL A 184 9.46 -32.58 -0.14
C VAL A 184 8.91 -32.31 -1.54
N ASN A 185 7.76 -31.63 -1.61
CA ASN A 185 7.17 -31.10 -2.83
C ASN A 185 7.70 -29.67 -3.07
N GLN A 186 8.22 -29.40 -4.27
CA GLN A 186 8.58 -28.04 -4.70
C GLN A 186 7.33 -27.21 -4.97
N ILE A 187 7.25 -26.04 -4.33
CA ILE A 187 6.16 -25.07 -4.47
C ILE A 187 6.60 -23.85 -5.30
N SER A 188 7.79 -23.30 -5.04
CA SER A 188 8.26 -22.11 -5.76
C SER A 188 9.78 -21.99 -5.81
N GLY A 189 10.29 -21.05 -6.62
CA GLY A 189 11.70 -20.64 -6.61
C GLY A 189 11.95 -19.51 -5.60
N ALA A 190 13.22 -19.15 -5.38
CA ALA A 190 13.57 -18.11 -4.41
C ALA A 190 13.10 -16.71 -4.80
N TYR A 191 12.87 -15.88 -3.78
CA TYR A 191 12.51 -14.46 -3.86
C TYR A 191 11.19 -14.17 -4.58
N LYS A 192 10.25 -15.12 -4.55
CA LYS A 192 8.93 -15.00 -5.19
C LYS A 192 7.85 -14.46 -4.25
N TRP A 193 7.82 -14.94 -3.01
CA TRP A 193 6.86 -14.54 -1.98
C TRP A 193 7.40 -14.92 -0.61
N LEU A 194 6.86 -14.31 0.45
CA LEU A 194 7.28 -14.55 1.82
C LEU A 194 6.54 -15.73 2.44
N ALA A 195 7.26 -16.54 3.21
CA ALA A 195 6.70 -17.54 4.11
C ALA A 195 7.29 -17.36 5.50
N GLY A 196 6.50 -17.64 6.52
CA GLY A 196 6.89 -17.45 7.90
C GLY A 196 6.18 -18.42 8.83
N GLY A 197 6.72 -18.52 10.03
CA GLY A 197 6.21 -19.43 11.04
C GLY A 197 7.03 -19.36 12.32
N VAL A 198 6.85 -20.36 13.16
CA VAL A 198 7.21 -20.30 14.59
C VAL A 198 8.29 -21.32 14.90
N ILE A 199 9.32 -20.88 15.61
CA ILE A 199 10.39 -21.73 16.11
C ILE A 199 10.08 -22.05 17.58
N ASN A 200 10.18 -23.33 17.96
CA ASN A 200 10.02 -23.71 19.36
C ASN A 200 11.25 -23.22 20.15
N PRO A 201 11.09 -22.41 21.22
CA PRO A 201 12.24 -21.93 21.99
C PRO A 201 13.09 -23.06 22.56
N ALA A 202 12.50 -24.21 22.93
CA ALA A 202 13.20 -25.33 23.55
C ALA A 202 14.20 -26.04 22.60
N VAL A 203 14.16 -25.76 21.30
CA VAL A 203 15.09 -26.33 20.31
C VAL A 203 16.21 -25.36 19.94
N VAL A 204 16.27 -24.19 20.57
CA VAL A 204 17.27 -23.16 20.27
C VAL A 204 18.54 -23.43 21.07
N GLU A 205 19.66 -23.55 20.37
CA GLU A 205 20.98 -23.73 20.98
C GLU A 205 21.92 -22.59 20.58
N PHE A 206 22.64 -22.01 21.55
CA PHE A 206 23.54 -20.88 21.29
C PHE A 206 25.01 -21.30 21.22
N THR A 207 25.73 -20.64 20.31
CA THR A 207 27.20 -20.61 20.25
C THR A 207 27.68 -19.18 20.47
N LYS A 208 28.96 -18.88 20.20
CA LYS A 208 29.48 -17.51 20.34
C LYS A 208 28.72 -16.50 19.46
N ASN A 209 28.58 -16.76 18.16
CA ASN A 209 28.07 -15.80 17.19
C ASN A 209 26.76 -16.24 16.51
N TYR A 210 26.29 -17.46 16.76
CA TYR A 210 25.11 -18.03 16.11
C TYR A 210 24.17 -18.71 17.10
N PHE A 211 22.89 -18.75 16.78
CA PHE A 211 21.98 -19.74 17.35
C PHE A 211 21.50 -20.74 16.28
N TYR A 212 21.20 -21.96 16.73
CA TYR A 212 20.79 -23.10 15.93
C TYR A 212 19.38 -23.52 16.29
N TYR A 213 18.61 -24.05 15.34
CA TYR A 213 17.27 -24.59 15.58
C TYR A 213 16.92 -25.68 14.57
N LYS A 214 15.95 -26.55 14.93
CA LYS A 214 15.48 -27.67 14.11
C LYS A 214 13.97 -27.69 14.01
N GLN A 215 13.45 -28.19 12.89
CA GLN A 215 12.02 -28.48 12.74
C GLN A 215 11.73 -29.94 13.08
N TYR A 216 10.76 -30.18 13.97
CA TYR A 216 10.30 -31.53 14.33
C TYR A 216 8.92 -31.83 13.72
N ALA A 217 8.66 -33.12 13.49
CA ALA A 217 7.37 -33.58 12.98
C ALA A 217 6.20 -33.24 13.94
N PRO A 218 4.97 -33.07 13.40
CA PRO A 218 3.77 -32.88 14.22
C PRO A 218 3.62 -33.97 15.29
N GLY A 219 3.07 -33.61 16.44
CA GLY A 219 2.92 -34.49 17.61
C GLY A 219 4.16 -34.56 18.52
N SER A 220 5.33 -34.05 18.09
CA SER A 220 6.47 -33.84 19.00
C SER A 220 6.24 -32.62 19.90
N PRO A 221 6.60 -32.67 21.21
CA PRO A 221 6.56 -31.49 22.09
C PRO A 221 7.56 -30.39 21.68
N LEU A 222 8.49 -30.71 20.77
CA LEU A 222 9.48 -29.79 20.21
C LEU A 222 9.01 -29.14 18.89
N SER A 223 7.81 -29.48 18.40
CA SER A 223 7.18 -28.85 17.24
C SER A 223 6.29 -27.67 17.68
N THR A 224 5.84 -26.87 16.71
CA THR A 224 4.87 -25.77 16.89
C THR A 224 3.79 -25.87 15.81
N PRO A 225 2.55 -25.39 16.06
CA PRO A 225 1.44 -25.46 15.10
C PRO A 225 1.76 -24.95 13.69
N LEU A 226 2.68 -23.97 13.58
CA LEU A 226 3.14 -23.40 12.32
C LEU A 226 4.66 -23.47 12.19
N SER A 227 5.24 -24.65 12.47
CA SER A 227 6.67 -24.89 12.36
C SER A 227 7.20 -24.77 10.93
N ILE A 228 8.31 -24.05 10.77
CA ILE A 228 9.00 -23.86 9.49
C ILE A 228 10.52 -23.85 9.72
N THR A 229 11.28 -24.41 8.79
CA THR A 229 12.74 -24.19 8.71
C THR A 229 13.14 -23.55 7.38
N THR A 230 14.43 -23.28 7.20
CA THR A 230 14.98 -22.52 6.08
C THR A 230 15.57 -23.40 4.99
N GLN A 231 15.96 -22.76 3.89
CA GLN A 231 16.51 -23.37 2.68
C GLN A 231 17.23 -22.28 1.84
N PRO A 232 17.95 -22.62 0.76
CA PRO A 232 18.64 -21.63 -0.07
C PRO A 232 17.77 -20.44 -0.50
N GLY A 233 18.31 -19.23 -0.31
CA GLY A 233 17.62 -17.96 -0.54
C GLY A 233 16.92 -17.37 0.70
N ASP A 234 16.85 -18.09 1.82
CA ASP A 234 16.47 -17.51 3.12
C ASP A 234 17.63 -16.73 3.78
N SER A 235 18.81 -16.69 3.18
CA SER A 235 19.97 -15.98 3.71
C SER A 235 19.67 -14.49 3.96
N GLY A 236 20.05 -14.00 5.14
CA GLY A 236 19.76 -12.66 5.63
C GLY A 236 18.37 -12.47 6.23
N SER A 237 17.48 -13.45 6.07
CA SER A 237 16.11 -13.36 6.58
C SER A 237 16.04 -13.28 8.11
N PRO A 238 15.09 -12.51 8.67
CA PRO A 238 15.07 -12.22 10.09
C PRO A 238 14.51 -13.35 10.94
N VAL A 239 15.02 -13.44 12.17
CA VAL A 239 14.35 -14.13 13.28
C VAL A 239 14.02 -13.11 14.37
N TYR A 240 12.77 -13.12 14.81
CA TYR A 240 12.23 -12.29 15.87
C TYR A 240 12.03 -13.09 17.14
N VAL A 241 12.12 -12.41 18.28
CA VAL A 241 11.79 -12.94 19.60
C VAL A 241 10.80 -12.05 20.33
N TYR A 242 9.89 -12.67 21.07
CA TYR A 242 8.95 -11.95 21.91
C TYR A 242 9.56 -11.72 23.30
N ASP A 243 9.79 -10.45 23.63
CA ASP A 243 10.19 -10.02 24.97
C ASP A 243 8.96 -9.94 25.86
N SER A 244 8.81 -10.91 26.76
CA SER A 244 7.65 -10.98 27.67
C SER A 244 7.64 -9.90 28.76
N PHE A 245 8.78 -9.24 28.99
CA PHE A 245 8.89 -8.19 30.01
C PHE A 245 8.47 -6.85 29.41
N ASP A 246 9.03 -6.53 28.24
CA ASP A 246 8.71 -5.29 27.52
C ASP A 246 7.42 -5.43 26.69
N LYS A 247 6.90 -6.66 26.53
CA LYS A 247 5.71 -7.02 25.76
C LYS A 247 5.78 -6.62 24.28
N GLN A 248 6.97 -6.75 23.68
CA GLN A 248 7.24 -6.36 22.30
C GLN A 248 8.08 -7.41 21.57
N TRP A 249 7.94 -7.46 20.24
CA TRP A 249 8.82 -8.23 19.39
C TRP A 249 10.12 -7.49 19.13
N LYS A 250 11.23 -8.20 19.24
CA LYS A 250 12.58 -7.70 18.95
C LYS A 250 13.23 -8.58 17.89
N LEU A 251 13.96 -7.97 16.98
CA LEU A 251 14.83 -8.68 16.05
C LEU A 251 16.02 -9.29 16.80
N ALA A 252 16.31 -10.56 16.54
CA ALA A 252 17.30 -11.34 17.28
C ALA A 252 18.49 -11.79 16.43
N ALA A 253 18.26 -12.12 15.15
CA ALA A 253 19.31 -12.64 14.27
C ALA A 253 18.97 -12.55 12.78
N ALA A 254 20.00 -12.63 11.95
CA ALA A 254 19.92 -12.82 10.50
C ALA A 254 20.22 -14.29 10.15
N HIS A 255 19.36 -14.93 9.37
CA HIS A 255 19.62 -16.31 8.93
C HIS A 255 20.89 -16.40 8.09
N SER A 256 21.79 -17.35 8.40
CA SER A 256 23.08 -17.47 7.70
C SER A 256 23.23 -18.79 6.94
N GLY A 257 22.59 -19.87 7.39
CA GLY A 257 22.65 -21.13 6.65
C GLY A 257 22.08 -22.31 7.40
N SER A 258 22.32 -23.50 6.87
CA SER A 258 21.81 -24.76 7.44
C SER A 258 22.88 -25.85 7.40
N ARG A 259 22.84 -26.77 8.36
CA ARG A 259 23.69 -27.98 8.40
C ARG A 259 22.89 -29.22 8.01
N TYR A 260 23.57 -30.20 7.40
CA TYR A 260 22.97 -31.44 6.91
C TYR A 260 22.25 -32.21 8.04
N GLY A 261 20.98 -32.55 7.79
CA GLY A 261 20.19 -33.56 8.51
C GLY A 261 19.57 -34.54 7.49
N SER A 262 19.11 -35.72 7.94
CA SER A 262 18.40 -36.67 7.06
C SER A 262 16.95 -36.19 6.85
N PRO A 263 16.49 -35.94 5.61
CA PRO A 263 15.18 -35.34 5.32
C PRO A 263 14.00 -36.27 5.68
N PRO A 264 12.75 -35.74 5.76
CA PRO A 264 12.37 -34.35 5.51
C PRO A 264 12.25 -33.44 6.75
N TYR A 265 12.18 -33.99 7.97
CA TYR A 265 12.26 -33.24 9.24
C TYR A 265 13.68 -33.27 9.83
N THR A 266 13.93 -32.54 10.92
CA THR A 266 15.20 -32.48 11.68
C THR A 266 16.37 -31.75 11.02
N ARG A 267 16.14 -31.07 9.89
CA ARG A 267 17.12 -30.14 9.32
C ARG A 267 17.47 -29.04 10.32
N GLU A 268 18.76 -28.84 10.53
CA GLU A 268 19.30 -27.82 11.42
C GLU A 268 19.62 -26.54 10.64
N SER A 269 19.08 -25.42 11.12
CA SER A 269 19.31 -24.09 10.59
C SER A 269 20.01 -23.24 11.63
N TYR A 270 20.82 -22.27 11.18
CA TYR A 270 21.51 -21.34 12.07
C TYR A 270 21.38 -19.90 11.59
N ALA A 271 21.35 -18.98 12.56
CA ALA A 271 21.23 -17.55 12.33
C ALA A 271 22.32 -16.80 13.10
N SER A 272 22.95 -15.82 12.45
CA SER A 272 23.94 -14.93 13.04
C SER A 272 23.28 -13.97 14.02
N LEU A 273 23.74 -14.03 15.27
CA LEU A 273 23.32 -13.13 16.34
C LEU A 273 23.77 -11.70 16.04
N ILE A 274 23.00 -10.71 16.49
CA ILE A 274 23.36 -9.29 16.37
C ILE A 274 24.54 -9.01 17.31
N PRO A 275 25.74 -8.62 16.81
CA PRO A 275 26.89 -8.37 17.67
C PRO A 275 26.67 -7.16 18.58
N ASP A 276 27.14 -7.25 19.82
CA ASP A 276 26.97 -6.21 20.83
C ASP A 276 27.62 -4.87 20.37
N ASP A 277 26.91 -3.76 20.57
CA ASP A 277 27.25 -2.39 20.17
C ASP A 277 27.51 -2.14 18.67
N PHE A 278 27.39 -3.15 17.80
CA PHE A 278 27.84 -3.05 16.41
C PHE A 278 27.07 -1.98 15.62
N PHE A 279 25.75 -1.93 15.81
CA PHE A 279 24.89 -1.00 15.07
C PHE A 279 25.11 0.43 15.57
N ASP A 280 25.18 0.62 16.89
CA ASP A 280 25.29 1.95 17.49
C ASP A 280 26.63 2.60 17.13
N LYS A 281 27.72 1.84 17.05
CA LYS A 281 29.02 2.34 16.57
C LYS A 281 28.93 2.84 15.12
N ILE A 282 28.34 2.04 14.22
CA ILE A 282 28.18 2.43 12.81
C ILE A 282 27.29 3.67 12.66
N VAL A 283 26.18 3.73 13.40
CA VAL A 283 25.29 4.90 13.36
C VAL A 283 26.01 6.14 13.88
N ALA A 284 26.72 6.04 15.02
CA ALA A 284 27.46 7.15 15.61
C ALA A 284 28.54 7.72 14.67
N ASP A 285 29.23 6.87 13.90
CA ASP A 285 30.26 7.30 12.95
C ASP A 285 29.68 8.15 11.79
N ASN A 286 28.39 7.99 11.50
CA ASN A 286 27.67 8.65 10.41
C ASN A 286 26.86 9.88 10.85
N ILE A 287 27.04 10.36 12.08
CA ILE A 287 26.38 11.55 12.60
C ILE A 287 27.43 12.66 12.80
N SER A 288 27.12 13.89 12.38
CA SER A 288 27.89 15.09 12.74
C SER A 288 27.56 15.50 14.19
N PRO A 289 28.42 16.27 14.89
CA PRO A 289 28.08 16.77 16.22
C PRO A 289 26.73 17.49 16.25
N ASP A 290 25.94 17.29 17.32
CA ASP A 290 24.68 18.00 17.51
C ASP A 290 24.89 19.52 17.40
N VAL A 291 24.01 20.19 16.64
CA VAL A 291 23.92 21.65 16.60
C VAL A 291 23.12 22.08 17.84
N THR A 292 23.84 22.60 18.83
CA THR A 292 23.28 23.06 20.11
C THR A 292 23.26 24.58 20.17
N ASP A 293 22.38 25.20 19.40
CA ASP A 293 22.20 26.66 19.38
C ASP A 293 21.70 27.24 20.71
N ILE A 294 21.99 28.52 20.91
CA ILE A 294 21.73 29.26 22.15
C ILE A 294 20.66 30.32 21.92
N ALA A 295 19.65 30.36 22.80
CA ALA A 295 18.59 31.37 22.75
C ALA A 295 19.18 32.79 22.84
N GLY A 296 18.78 33.66 21.92
CA GLY A 296 19.22 35.07 21.90
C GLY A 296 20.60 35.32 21.29
N ALA A 297 21.31 34.29 20.80
CA ALA A 297 22.62 34.44 20.14
C ALA A 297 22.53 34.78 18.63
N GLY A 298 21.32 35.12 18.14
CA GLY A 298 21.05 35.39 16.72
C GLY A 298 20.67 34.14 15.93
N ASN A 299 20.59 34.29 14.61
CA ASN A 299 20.17 33.21 13.70
C ASN A 299 21.31 32.23 13.43
N ILE A 300 20.96 30.97 13.18
CA ILE A 300 21.90 30.01 12.62
C ILE A 300 22.09 30.34 11.14
N VAL A 301 23.33 30.46 10.69
CA VAL A 301 23.67 30.60 9.26
C VAL A 301 24.35 29.32 8.82
N TRP A 302 23.76 28.65 7.84
CA TRP A 302 24.33 27.46 7.22
C TRP A 302 24.94 27.86 5.88
N ASP A 303 26.27 27.83 5.83
CA ASP A 303 27.05 28.13 4.65
C ASP A 303 27.75 26.87 4.09
N PRO A 304 28.35 26.95 2.89
CA PRO A 304 29.05 25.83 2.27
C PRO A 304 30.10 25.13 3.14
N ALA A 305 30.72 25.86 4.09
CA ALA A 305 31.83 25.37 4.90
C ALA A 305 31.40 24.91 6.30
N SER A 306 30.36 25.51 6.87
CA SER A 306 29.99 25.30 8.27
C SER A 306 28.57 25.75 8.62
N ILE A 307 28.11 25.33 9.80
CA ILE A 307 26.90 25.85 10.45
C ILE A 307 27.35 26.77 11.58
N ASN A 308 26.88 28.01 11.61
CA ASN A 308 27.39 29.07 12.50
C ASN A 308 26.27 29.75 13.29
N GLN A 309 26.55 30.12 14.54
CA GLN A 309 25.71 31.04 15.32
C GLN A 309 26.59 31.86 16.28
N GLY A 310 26.77 33.15 16.01
CA GLY A 310 27.71 33.98 16.78
C GLY A 310 29.12 33.37 16.76
N ASP A 311 29.67 33.08 17.93
CA ASP A 311 30.99 32.43 18.08
C ASP A 311 30.94 30.88 18.01
N GLN A 312 29.74 30.28 17.92
CA GLN A 312 29.58 28.84 17.77
C GLN A 312 29.73 28.42 16.30
N ASN A 313 30.46 27.32 16.09
CA ASN A 313 30.70 26.73 14.79
C ASN A 313 30.57 25.22 14.89
N TRP A 314 29.77 24.63 14.00
CA TRP A 314 29.61 23.19 13.86
C TRP A 314 29.99 22.76 12.44
N SER A 315 30.76 21.68 12.34
CA SER A 315 31.08 21.08 11.05
C SER A 315 29.95 20.15 10.60
N TRP A 316 29.77 20.08 9.29
CA TRP A 316 28.83 19.17 8.64
C TRP A 316 29.50 18.51 7.44
N GLN A 317 28.94 17.40 6.96
CA GLN A 317 29.43 16.71 5.76
C GLN A 317 28.27 16.35 4.83
N GLY A 318 28.15 17.09 3.73
CA GLY A 318 27.26 16.77 2.61
C GLY A 318 28.02 16.40 1.34
N LEU A 319 27.35 16.49 0.20
CA LEU A 319 27.96 16.28 -1.10
C LEU A 319 28.81 17.48 -1.54
N ASP A 320 29.78 17.21 -2.42
CA ASP A 320 30.64 18.23 -3.03
C ASP A 320 29.81 19.31 -3.76
N GLY A 321 30.37 20.52 -3.84
CA GLY A 321 29.72 21.69 -4.46
C GLY A 321 29.24 21.46 -5.90
N LYS A 322 29.85 20.53 -6.66
CA LYS A 322 29.39 20.17 -8.02
C LYS A 322 27.97 19.56 -8.04
N TYR A 323 27.47 19.03 -6.93
CA TYR A 323 26.14 18.42 -6.79
C TYR A 323 25.07 19.35 -6.21
N ARG A 324 25.42 20.58 -5.87
CA ARG A 324 24.58 21.46 -5.06
C ARG A 324 23.18 21.74 -5.63
N HIS A 325 23.05 21.73 -6.95
CA HIS A 325 21.78 21.92 -7.66
C HIS A 325 21.31 20.66 -8.40
N LEU A 326 21.79 19.48 -7.98
CA LEU A 326 21.44 18.19 -8.56
C LEU A 326 20.83 17.29 -7.48
N ALA A 327 19.89 16.43 -7.88
CA ALA A 327 19.37 15.40 -6.98
C ALA A 327 20.50 14.46 -6.49
N PRO A 328 20.47 13.96 -5.22
CA PRO A 328 21.52 13.11 -4.65
C PRO A 328 21.85 11.86 -5.46
N VAL A 329 20.91 11.35 -6.25
CA VAL A 329 21.09 10.18 -7.13
C VAL A 329 22.21 10.34 -8.17
N ASN A 330 22.65 11.57 -8.43
CA ASN A 330 23.76 11.86 -9.35
C ASN A 330 25.16 11.61 -8.75
N ALA A 331 25.26 11.41 -7.43
CA ALA A 331 26.51 11.08 -6.76
C ALA A 331 26.76 9.56 -6.74
N SER A 332 28.03 9.16 -6.62
CA SER A 332 28.39 7.76 -6.38
C SER A 332 27.95 7.31 -4.98
N PHE A 333 27.82 5.99 -4.78
CA PHE A 333 27.49 5.44 -3.46
C PHE A 333 28.54 5.76 -2.39
N ASP A 334 29.82 5.83 -2.75
CA ASP A 334 30.90 6.23 -1.83
C ASP A 334 30.78 7.71 -1.42
N GLU A 335 30.43 8.60 -2.36
CA GLU A 335 30.17 10.02 -2.07
C GLU A 335 28.91 10.19 -1.20
N LEU A 336 27.86 9.39 -1.44
CA LEU A 336 26.66 9.39 -0.59
C LEU A 336 26.97 8.87 0.83
N ASP A 337 27.74 7.80 0.96
CA ASP A 337 28.10 7.23 2.26
C ASP A 337 29.02 8.16 3.07
N ALA A 338 29.81 9.01 2.42
CA ALA A 338 30.64 10.01 3.09
C ALA A 338 29.80 11.13 3.76
N SER A 339 28.53 11.31 3.38
CA SER A 339 27.64 12.30 4.00
C SER A 339 27.18 11.88 5.39
N LYS A 340 26.88 12.86 6.25
CA LYS A 340 26.47 12.62 7.64
C LYS A 340 25.12 13.21 7.99
N ASP A 341 24.45 12.52 8.92
CA ASP A 341 23.23 13.00 9.55
C ASP A 341 23.54 14.20 10.45
N ILE A 342 22.61 15.14 10.57
CA ILE A 342 22.75 16.33 11.43
C ILE A 342 21.52 16.43 12.31
N ARG A 343 21.74 16.68 13.61
CA ARG A 343 20.67 16.95 14.57
C ARG A 343 20.74 18.38 15.08
N PHE A 344 19.63 19.11 14.95
CA PHE A 344 19.41 20.40 15.60
C PHE A 344 18.74 20.16 16.96
N ASN A 345 19.49 20.38 18.03
CA ASN A 345 19.15 20.00 19.40
C ASN A 345 19.40 21.14 20.40
N GLY A 346 19.31 22.39 19.95
CA GLY A 346 19.50 23.58 20.78
C GLY A 346 18.18 24.24 21.18
N ALA A 347 18.21 25.57 21.30
CA ALA A 347 17.10 26.38 21.78
C ALA A 347 15.98 26.59 20.76
N GLY A 348 16.22 26.36 19.47
CA GLY A 348 15.26 26.62 18.40
C GLY A 348 15.42 28.02 17.80
N GLY A 349 14.78 28.26 16.66
CA GLY A 349 14.80 29.56 15.97
C GLY A 349 15.03 29.45 14.47
N ASP A 350 15.66 30.47 13.90
CA ASP A 350 15.86 30.56 12.45
C ASP A 350 17.18 29.91 12.01
N ILE A 351 17.09 29.05 10.98
CA ILE A 351 18.20 28.51 10.20
C ILE A 351 18.14 29.14 8.80
N ILE A 352 19.17 29.91 8.46
CA ILE A 352 19.28 30.62 7.18
C ILE A 352 20.30 29.88 6.31
N LEU A 353 19.83 29.30 5.20
CA LEU A 353 20.71 28.73 4.18
C LEU A 353 21.26 29.86 3.31
N SER A 354 22.57 30.09 3.34
CA SER A 354 23.21 31.11 2.50
C SER A 354 23.39 30.68 1.05
N ASP A 355 23.21 29.39 0.78
CA ASP A 355 23.29 28.77 -0.54
C ASP A 355 22.52 27.42 -0.48
N ALA A 356 22.31 26.77 -1.63
CA ALA A 356 21.71 25.46 -1.68
C ALA A 356 22.55 24.40 -0.94
N VAL A 357 21.86 23.45 -0.32
CA VAL A 357 22.43 22.38 0.52
C VAL A 357 22.04 21.02 -0.05
N ASN A 358 23.05 20.21 -0.37
CA ASN A 358 22.85 18.82 -0.73
C ASN A 358 23.53 17.93 0.33
N LEU A 359 22.71 17.35 1.21
CA LEU A 359 23.18 16.51 2.31
C LEU A 359 23.37 15.04 1.88
N GLY A 360 23.28 14.72 0.58
CA GLY A 360 23.50 13.36 0.09
C GLY A 360 22.52 12.37 0.67
N ALA A 361 23.04 11.38 1.41
CA ALA A 361 22.24 10.38 2.14
C ALA A 361 22.05 10.75 3.63
N GLY A 362 22.64 11.84 4.10
CA GLY A 362 22.47 12.33 5.46
C GLY A 362 21.08 12.89 5.71
N LYS A 363 20.47 12.57 6.85
CA LYS A 363 19.16 13.11 7.28
C LYS A 363 19.32 14.32 8.21
N LEU A 364 18.30 15.16 8.24
CA LEU A 364 18.12 16.17 9.29
C LEU A 364 17.21 15.65 10.38
N GLN A 365 17.57 15.89 11.64
CA GLN A 365 16.68 15.70 12.79
C GLN A 365 16.49 17.00 13.56
N PHE A 366 15.25 17.33 13.88
CA PHE A 366 14.89 18.52 14.65
C PHE A 366 14.28 18.11 16.00
N SER A 367 15.01 18.43 17.08
CA SER A 367 14.59 18.19 18.46
C SER A 367 14.05 19.45 19.15
N ASN A 368 13.86 20.53 18.40
CA ASN A 368 13.18 21.75 18.84
C ASN A 368 12.42 22.40 17.67
N ASN A 369 11.74 23.52 17.92
CA ASN A 369 11.02 24.27 16.89
C ASN A 369 11.98 25.16 16.10
N TYR A 370 11.93 25.06 14.77
CA TYR A 370 12.79 25.85 13.88
C TYR A 370 12.02 26.41 12.69
N THR A 371 12.56 27.48 12.12
CA THR A 371 12.23 27.96 10.77
C THR A 371 13.46 27.80 9.89
N VAL A 372 13.33 27.08 8.77
CA VAL A 372 14.40 26.92 7.78
C VAL A 372 14.06 27.76 6.56
N LYS A 373 14.93 28.70 6.19
CA LYS A 373 14.68 29.66 5.10
C LYS A 373 15.93 29.94 4.27
N SER A 374 15.72 30.38 3.04
CA SER A 374 16.79 30.90 2.19
C SER A 374 17.23 32.28 2.67
N ALA A 375 18.53 32.57 2.56
CA ALA A 375 19.00 33.94 2.54
C ALA A 375 18.40 34.70 1.35
N GLU A 376 18.32 36.02 1.47
CA GLU A 376 17.90 36.92 0.38
C GLU A 376 18.78 36.68 -0.86
N ASP A 377 18.15 36.66 -2.04
CA ASP A 377 18.77 36.39 -3.36
C ASP A 377 19.44 35.02 -3.56
N ALA A 378 19.61 34.20 -2.51
CA ALA A 378 20.26 32.89 -2.62
C ALA A 378 19.39 31.83 -3.33
N ASN A 379 18.05 31.95 -3.23
CA ASN A 379 17.09 30.95 -3.71
C ASN A 379 17.49 29.52 -3.32
N ALA A 380 17.93 29.36 -2.06
CA ALA A 380 18.49 28.12 -1.56
C ALA A 380 17.46 26.99 -1.64
N THR A 381 17.95 25.82 -2.06
CA THR A 381 17.22 24.56 -2.05
C THR A 381 17.85 23.59 -1.06
N TRP A 382 17.09 22.59 -0.63
CA TRP A 382 17.62 21.52 0.19
C TRP A 382 17.20 20.15 -0.35
N VAL A 383 18.16 19.23 -0.42
CA VAL A 383 17.95 17.80 -0.70
C VAL A 383 18.86 16.96 0.20
N GLY A 384 18.46 15.73 0.53
CA GLY A 384 19.21 14.86 1.42
C GLY A 384 18.51 13.53 1.71
N GLY A 385 19.02 12.78 2.70
CA GLY A 385 18.49 11.47 3.12
C GLY A 385 17.05 11.51 3.65
N GLY A 386 16.64 12.63 4.24
CA GLY A 386 15.29 12.87 4.75
C GLY A 386 15.26 13.88 5.90
N ILE A 387 14.07 14.15 6.43
CA ILE A 387 13.81 14.99 7.59
C ILE A 387 13.05 14.19 8.64
N GLU A 388 13.55 14.25 9.87
CA GLU A 388 12.91 13.75 11.07
C GLU A 388 12.56 14.93 11.98
N VAL A 389 11.30 15.01 12.39
CA VAL A 389 10.85 16.01 13.37
C VAL A 389 10.37 15.26 14.59
N ASP A 390 11.00 15.53 15.74
CA ASP A 390 10.66 14.85 16.99
C ASP A 390 9.24 15.18 17.43
N ALA A 391 8.66 14.31 18.27
CA ALA A 391 7.33 14.52 18.84
C ALA A 391 7.18 15.90 19.49
N ASP A 392 6.00 16.48 19.35
CA ASP A 392 5.63 17.81 19.87
C ASP A 392 6.46 18.99 19.31
N LYS A 393 7.29 18.76 18.28
CA LYS A 393 8.05 19.81 17.59
C LYS A 393 7.43 20.18 16.25
N LYS A 394 7.69 21.40 15.83
CA LYS A 394 7.26 21.96 14.55
C LYS A 394 8.41 22.66 13.84
N VAL A 395 8.58 22.31 12.56
CA VAL A 395 9.53 22.99 11.67
C VAL A 395 8.76 23.73 10.59
N LEU A 396 8.93 25.05 10.50
CA LEU A 396 8.47 25.85 9.38
C LEU A 396 9.53 25.79 8.27
N TRP A 397 9.18 25.19 7.14
CA TRP A 397 10.09 24.83 6.05
C TRP A 397 9.84 25.70 4.83
N GLN A 398 10.72 26.68 4.60
CA GLN A 398 10.56 27.73 3.58
C GLN A 398 11.60 27.64 2.45
N VAL A 399 12.12 26.44 2.19
CA VAL A 399 13.06 26.17 1.07
C VAL A 399 12.51 25.09 0.16
N ASN A 400 12.70 25.26 -1.16
CA ASN A 400 12.24 24.30 -2.16
C ASN A 400 13.21 23.10 -2.26
N GLY A 401 12.71 22.00 -2.82
CA GLY A 401 13.53 20.85 -3.24
C GLY A 401 13.98 20.98 -4.69
N LEU A 402 14.48 19.88 -5.25
CA LEU A 402 14.90 19.77 -6.65
C LEU A 402 14.07 18.73 -7.39
N ALA A 403 13.97 18.88 -8.71
CA ALA A 403 13.45 17.82 -9.57
C ALA A 403 14.26 16.53 -9.39
N ASP A 404 13.63 15.38 -9.60
CA ASP A 404 14.22 14.05 -9.45
C ASP A 404 14.70 13.69 -8.02
N ASP A 405 14.32 14.49 -7.01
CA ASP A 405 14.46 14.16 -5.59
C ASP A 405 13.10 14.15 -4.90
N ASP A 406 12.93 13.18 -4.00
CA ASP A 406 11.78 13.15 -3.09
C ASP A 406 12.24 13.44 -1.66
N LEU A 407 11.60 14.42 -1.04
CA LEU A 407 11.77 14.69 0.38
C LEU A 407 11.13 13.55 1.17
N HIS A 408 11.89 12.88 2.05
CA HIS A 408 11.35 11.87 2.94
C HIS A 408 11.12 12.45 4.33
N LYS A 409 9.89 12.41 4.83
CA LYS A 409 9.52 12.92 6.17
C LYS A 409 9.15 11.77 7.10
N ILE A 410 9.82 11.70 8.25
CA ILE A 410 9.54 10.80 9.38
C ILE A 410 9.52 11.57 10.73
N GLY A 411 9.35 10.87 11.84
CA GLY A 411 9.19 11.46 13.18
C GLY A 411 7.79 12.02 13.42
N ALA A 412 7.30 11.92 14.65
CA ALA A 412 5.92 12.23 15.01
C ALA A 412 5.57 13.73 14.97
N GLY A 413 6.57 14.61 14.88
CA GLY A 413 6.36 16.06 14.82
C GLY A 413 5.88 16.58 13.46
N THR A 414 5.70 17.89 13.39
CA THR A 414 5.08 18.60 12.27
C THR A 414 6.12 19.25 11.37
N LEU A 415 6.04 19.00 10.06
CA LEU A 415 6.73 19.79 9.03
C LEU A 415 5.71 20.68 8.32
N HIS A 416 5.83 21.99 8.47
CA HIS A 416 4.94 22.97 7.84
C HIS A 416 5.66 23.57 6.62
N VAL A 417 5.29 23.14 5.43
CA VAL A 417 5.87 23.56 4.16
C VAL A 417 5.27 24.89 3.75
N ASN A 418 6.12 25.91 3.60
CA ASN A 418 5.72 27.30 3.37
C ASN A 418 6.76 28.07 2.53
N ALA A 419 7.35 27.40 1.53
CA ALA A 419 8.25 28.06 0.58
C ALA A 419 7.44 28.85 -0.48
N LYS A 420 8.14 29.51 -1.40
CA LYS A 420 7.51 30.29 -2.48
C LYS A 420 7.69 29.62 -3.85
N GLY A 421 6.69 29.80 -4.72
CA GLY A 421 6.78 29.37 -6.11
C GLY A 421 6.51 27.88 -6.32
N LYS A 422 6.97 27.37 -7.46
CA LYS A 422 6.78 25.97 -7.86
C LYS A 422 7.96 25.08 -7.41
N ASN A 423 7.76 24.30 -6.35
CA ASN A 423 8.70 23.25 -5.96
C ASN A 423 8.60 22.05 -6.93
N GLN A 424 9.73 21.66 -7.53
CA GLN A 424 9.79 20.55 -8.49
C GLN A 424 9.99 19.17 -7.81
N GLY A 425 10.41 19.15 -6.54
CA GLY A 425 10.63 17.90 -5.80
C GLY A 425 9.33 17.19 -5.44
N GLY A 426 9.43 15.87 -5.21
CA GLY A 426 8.34 15.08 -4.64
C GLY A 426 8.43 15.00 -3.11
N LEU A 427 7.39 14.42 -2.49
CA LEU A 427 7.31 14.22 -1.05
C LEU A 427 6.85 12.79 -0.74
N ASN A 428 7.58 12.09 0.12
CA ASN A 428 7.18 10.83 0.74
C ASN A 428 7.02 11.04 2.26
N VAL A 429 5.79 10.95 2.75
CA VAL A 429 5.45 11.15 4.17
C VAL A 429 5.23 9.79 4.82
N GLY A 430 6.08 9.47 5.80
CA GLY A 430 6.01 8.22 6.56
C GLY A 430 5.58 8.38 8.01
N ASP A 431 5.66 9.56 8.60
CA ASP A 431 5.25 9.77 10.00
C ASP A 431 4.97 11.24 10.33
N GLY A 432 4.20 11.45 11.40
CA GLY A 432 3.81 12.75 11.91
C GLY A 432 2.93 13.55 10.96
N THR A 433 2.99 14.88 11.05
CA THR A 433 2.14 15.78 10.27
C THR A 433 2.94 16.54 9.24
N VAL A 434 2.40 16.67 8.01
CA VAL A 434 2.88 17.62 7.02
C VAL A 434 1.77 18.59 6.67
N ILE A 435 2.03 19.89 6.77
CA ILE A 435 1.11 20.94 6.34
C ILE A 435 1.64 21.49 5.02
N LEU A 436 0.84 21.41 3.95
CA LEU A 436 1.15 21.99 2.65
C LEU A 436 0.53 23.38 2.57
N ASP A 437 1.38 24.40 2.66
CA ASP A 437 1.03 25.82 2.71
C ASP A 437 2.02 26.64 1.85
N GLN A 438 2.37 26.13 0.68
CA GLN A 438 3.26 26.79 -0.27
C GLN A 438 2.63 28.12 -0.70
N GLN A 439 3.44 29.18 -0.72
CA GLN A 439 3.03 30.50 -1.15
C GLN A 439 3.28 30.69 -2.65
N ALA A 440 2.45 31.50 -3.31
CA ALA A 440 2.70 31.88 -4.69
C ALA A 440 3.97 32.75 -4.80
N ASP A 441 4.69 32.61 -5.91
CA ASP A 441 5.73 33.58 -6.30
C ASP A 441 5.14 34.85 -6.91
N ASP A 442 5.99 35.80 -7.30
CA ASP A 442 5.58 37.07 -7.88
C ASP A 442 4.90 36.91 -9.26
N GLN A 443 4.99 35.73 -9.89
CA GLN A 443 4.30 35.39 -11.14
C GLN A 443 3.01 34.59 -10.89
N GLY A 444 2.64 34.34 -9.63
CA GLY A 444 1.45 33.58 -9.25
C GLY A 444 1.64 32.06 -9.33
N ASN A 445 2.85 31.55 -9.56
CA ASN A 445 3.08 30.11 -9.55
C ASN A 445 3.07 29.59 -8.11
N GLN A 446 2.36 28.50 -7.86
CA GLN A 446 2.23 27.88 -6.55
C GLN A 446 2.16 26.35 -6.72
N GLN A 447 3.07 25.65 -6.04
CA GLN A 447 3.04 24.18 -5.93
C GLN A 447 3.96 23.74 -4.80
N ALA A 448 3.42 23.05 -3.79
CA ALA A 448 4.19 22.54 -2.66
C ALA A 448 5.12 21.40 -3.07
N PHE A 449 4.63 20.45 -3.89
CA PHE A 449 5.41 19.33 -4.43
C PHE A 449 4.84 18.87 -5.78
N SER A 450 5.68 18.25 -6.61
CA SER A 450 5.27 17.63 -7.87
C SER A 450 4.46 16.34 -7.69
N ARG A 451 4.62 15.68 -6.56
CA ARG A 451 3.83 14.52 -6.13
C ARG A 451 3.87 14.37 -4.60
N VAL A 452 2.83 13.77 -4.03
CA VAL A 452 2.78 13.45 -2.60
C VAL A 452 2.43 11.98 -2.40
N MET A 453 3.27 11.28 -1.66
CA MET A 453 3.14 9.86 -1.33
C MET A 453 2.94 9.71 0.18
N ILE A 454 1.80 9.17 0.59
CA ILE A 454 1.40 8.99 1.99
C ILE A 454 1.47 7.50 2.33
N VAL A 455 2.32 7.12 3.30
CA VAL A 455 2.62 5.72 3.61
C VAL A 455 2.71 5.42 5.10
N SER A 456 2.66 4.13 5.43
CA SER A 456 2.75 3.50 6.76
C SER A 456 1.52 3.58 7.66
N GLY A 457 0.53 4.40 7.33
CA GLY A 457 -0.68 4.61 8.12
C GLY A 457 -0.50 5.56 9.31
N ARG A 458 0.74 5.94 9.64
CA ARG A 458 1.07 6.89 10.71
C ARG A 458 0.82 8.37 10.37
N PRO A 459 1.06 8.85 9.13
CA PRO A 459 1.09 10.28 8.90
C PRO A 459 -0.28 10.89 8.59
N THR A 460 -0.35 12.21 8.80
CA THR A 460 -1.41 13.09 8.29
C THR A 460 -0.78 14.16 7.39
N VAL A 461 -1.33 14.33 6.18
CA VAL A 461 -1.03 15.47 5.30
C VAL A 461 -2.22 16.41 5.31
N ILE A 462 -1.98 17.70 5.52
CA ILE A 462 -3.01 18.75 5.60
C ILE A 462 -2.84 19.70 4.42
N LEU A 463 -3.91 19.96 3.67
CA LEU A 463 -3.96 21.01 2.66
C LEU A 463 -4.35 22.34 3.33
N ASN A 464 -3.42 23.28 3.42
CA ASN A 464 -3.66 24.62 3.97
C ASN A 464 -3.59 25.66 2.85
N GLY A 465 -4.46 25.51 1.86
CA GLY A 465 -4.50 26.30 0.64
C GLY A 465 -4.88 25.47 -0.57
N ASP A 466 -5.37 26.15 -1.60
CA ASP A 466 -5.58 25.55 -2.92
C ASP A 466 -4.22 25.40 -3.66
N ASN A 467 -4.21 24.65 -4.77
CA ASN A 467 -3.07 24.50 -5.68
C ASN A 467 -1.77 23.99 -5.02
N GLN A 468 -1.86 23.29 -3.90
CA GLN A 468 -0.69 22.73 -3.21
C GLN A 468 -0.08 21.56 -3.98
N VAL A 469 -0.93 20.67 -4.49
CA VAL A 469 -0.56 19.50 -5.30
C VAL A 469 -1.77 19.16 -6.17
N ALA A 470 -1.55 18.68 -7.39
CA ALA A 470 -2.63 18.19 -8.23
C ALA A 470 -3.21 16.90 -7.64
N GLY A 471 -4.54 16.73 -7.65
CA GLY A 471 -5.18 15.57 -7.04
C GLY A 471 -4.70 14.23 -7.61
N ASP A 472 -4.50 14.16 -8.94
CA ASP A 472 -3.99 12.96 -9.60
C ASP A 472 -2.53 12.61 -9.22
N ASP A 473 -1.79 13.55 -8.62
CA ASP A 473 -0.41 13.39 -8.15
C ASP A 473 -0.31 13.10 -6.64
N ILE A 474 -1.43 12.80 -5.99
CA ILE A 474 -1.49 12.28 -4.61
C ILE A 474 -1.64 10.76 -4.66
N PHE A 475 -0.81 10.07 -3.87
CA PHE A 475 -0.74 8.62 -3.82
C PHE A 475 -0.77 8.15 -2.36
N PHE A 476 -1.53 7.09 -2.08
CA PHE A 476 -1.51 6.36 -0.82
C PHE A 476 -0.84 5.00 -1.02
N GLY A 477 0.34 4.81 -0.43
CA GLY A 477 1.11 3.60 -0.61
C GLY A 477 0.77 2.55 0.45
N TYR A 478 1.76 1.74 0.82
CA TYR A 478 1.55 0.69 1.83
C TYR A 478 1.04 1.28 3.15
N ARG A 479 -0.10 0.76 3.64
CA ARG A 479 -0.87 1.22 4.81
C ARG A 479 -1.36 2.68 4.74
N GLY A 480 -1.17 3.37 3.63
CA GLY A 480 -1.66 4.73 3.41
C GLY A 480 -1.33 5.71 4.54
N GLY A 481 -2.36 6.40 5.04
CA GLY A 481 -2.31 7.51 5.99
C GLY A 481 -3.52 8.43 5.77
N LYS A 482 -3.51 9.61 6.37
CA LYS A 482 -4.61 10.58 6.27
C LYS A 482 -4.26 11.74 5.34
N LEU A 483 -5.18 12.12 4.48
CA LEU A 483 -5.21 13.41 3.80
C LEU A 483 -6.38 14.22 4.36
N ASP A 484 -6.07 15.30 5.07
CA ASP A 484 -7.04 16.27 5.54
C ASP A 484 -7.15 17.42 4.55
N LEU A 485 -8.34 17.58 4.00
CA LEU A 485 -8.66 18.65 3.06
C LEU A 485 -8.84 20.00 3.75
N SER A 486 -9.08 20.02 5.07
CA SER A 486 -9.07 21.23 5.90
C SER A 486 -9.88 22.42 5.34
N GLY A 487 -11.02 22.16 4.69
CA GLY A 487 -11.88 23.19 4.09
C GLY A 487 -11.61 23.52 2.63
N HIS A 488 -10.73 22.77 1.96
CA HIS A 488 -10.45 22.88 0.53
C HIS A 488 -11.13 21.78 -0.28
N ASP A 489 -11.41 22.05 -1.55
CA ASP A 489 -11.96 21.07 -2.49
C ASP A 489 -10.83 20.32 -3.22
N LEU A 490 -11.08 19.06 -3.54
CA LEU A 490 -10.14 18.22 -4.28
C LEU A 490 -10.83 17.50 -5.43
N THR A 491 -10.27 17.62 -6.63
CA THR A 491 -10.71 16.88 -7.81
C THR A 491 -9.61 15.93 -8.28
N MET A 492 -9.97 14.69 -8.59
CA MET A 492 -9.06 13.67 -9.11
C MET A 492 -9.84 12.66 -9.95
N LYS A 493 -9.17 11.95 -10.87
CA LYS A 493 -9.81 10.91 -11.69
C LYS A 493 -10.17 9.70 -10.86
N ARG A 494 -9.24 9.33 -9.96
CA ARG A 494 -9.38 8.25 -8.99
C ARG A 494 -8.51 8.55 -7.78
N ILE A 495 -8.83 7.93 -6.66
CA ILE A 495 -7.95 7.91 -5.49
C ILE A 495 -6.86 6.86 -5.73
N ASN A 496 -5.61 7.29 -5.95
CA ASN A 496 -4.48 6.39 -6.12
C ASN A 496 -4.11 5.75 -4.78
N HIS A 497 -4.41 4.46 -4.58
CA HIS A 497 -4.19 3.80 -3.29
C HIS A 497 -3.79 2.32 -3.44
N THR A 498 -2.95 1.84 -2.53
CA THR A 498 -2.47 0.44 -2.50
C THR A 498 -3.36 -0.48 -1.65
N ASP A 499 -3.95 0.03 -0.57
CA ASP A 499 -4.73 -0.77 0.38
C ASP A 499 -5.72 0.11 1.15
N GLY A 500 -6.43 -0.47 2.13
CA GLY A 500 -7.47 0.22 2.90
C GLY A 500 -6.97 1.25 3.91
N GLY A 501 -5.65 1.47 4.02
CA GLY A 501 -5.09 2.48 4.93
C GLY A 501 -5.18 3.92 4.39
N ALA A 502 -5.64 4.13 3.16
CA ALA A 502 -5.89 5.46 2.60
C ALA A 502 -7.12 6.09 3.26
N THR A 503 -6.99 7.26 3.87
CA THR A 503 -8.11 8.01 4.45
C THR A 503 -8.14 9.43 3.90
N LEU A 504 -9.29 9.89 3.43
CA LEU A 504 -9.54 11.30 3.08
C LEU A 504 -10.61 11.85 4.00
N LEU A 505 -10.41 13.04 4.55
CA LEU A 505 -11.31 13.63 5.53
C LEU A 505 -11.25 15.16 5.51
N ASN A 506 -12.11 15.80 6.31
CA ASN A 506 -12.06 17.22 6.60
C ASN A 506 -12.13 17.45 8.12
N GLN A 507 -11.10 18.04 8.72
CA GLN A 507 -11.10 18.42 10.13
C GLN A 507 -11.37 19.92 10.36
N SER A 508 -11.71 20.67 9.32
CA SER A 508 -12.16 22.06 9.49
C SER A 508 -13.53 22.10 10.16
N GLY A 509 -13.62 22.81 11.28
CA GLY A 509 -14.87 22.99 12.01
C GLY A 509 -15.85 23.95 11.33
N ASP A 510 -15.34 24.83 10.46
CA ASP A 510 -16.09 25.98 9.93
C ASP A 510 -16.23 25.95 8.40
N LEU A 511 -15.37 25.22 7.70
CA LEU A 511 -15.35 25.17 6.23
C LEU A 511 -15.72 23.78 5.72
N THR A 512 -16.50 23.77 4.65
CA THR A 512 -16.87 22.56 3.92
C THR A 512 -15.77 22.20 2.92
N SER A 513 -15.50 20.90 2.78
CA SER A 513 -14.69 20.35 1.69
C SER A 513 -15.55 19.47 0.78
N SER A 514 -15.14 19.32 -0.47
CA SER A 514 -15.73 18.37 -1.42
C SER A 514 -14.64 17.58 -2.13
N LEU A 515 -14.83 16.26 -2.24
CA LEU A 515 -13.97 15.36 -3.02
C LEU A 515 -14.71 14.91 -4.27
N THR A 516 -14.26 15.36 -5.44
CA THR A 516 -14.85 14.98 -6.73
C THR A 516 -14.00 13.95 -7.46
N LEU A 517 -14.61 12.80 -7.79
CA LEU A 517 -14.03 11.77 -8.66
C LEU A 517 -14.64 11.83 -10.07
N THR A 518 -13.81 12.10 -11.07
CA THR A 518 -14.24 12.28 -12.47
C THR A 518 -14.10 11.02 -13.33
N GLY A 519 -13.48 9.95 -12.81
CA GLY A 519 -13.04 8.86 -13.67
C GLY A 519 -12.14 9.34 -14.80
N TYR A 520 -11.99 8.51 -15.82
CA TYR A 520 -11.21 8.79 -17.01
C TYR A 520 -12.11 9.19 -18.18
N ALA A 521 -11.71 10.24 -18.89
CA ALA A 521 -12.39 10.74 -20.08
C ALA A 521 -11.60 10.41 -21.36
N ALA A 522 -12.23 10.58 -22.52
CA ALA A 522 -11.55 10.41 -23.81
C ALA A 522 -10.36 11.38 -23.96
N SER A 523 -10.47 12.59 -23.39
CA SER A 523 -9.44 13.63 -23.39
C SER A 523 -8.18 13.25 -22.61
N ASP A 524 -8.23 12.24 -21.75
CA ASP A 524 -7.07 11.76 -20.97
C ASP A 524 -6.09 10.93 -21.77
N PHE A 525 -6.47 10.50 -22.98
CA PHE A 525 -5.68 9.59 -23.80
C PHE A 525 -5.20 10.27 -25.07
N ASN A 526 -3.89 10.19 -25.31
CA ASN A 526 -3.27 10.69 -26.54
C ASN A 526 -3.24 9.60 -27.61
N ILE A 527 -3.34 10.04 -28.87
CA ILE A 527 -3.09 9.18 -30.03
C ILE A 527 -1.63 9.29 -30.40
N ASN A 528 -0.94 8.16 -30.39
CA ASN A 528 0.43 8.07 -30.87
C ASN A 528 0.46 7.88 -32.38
N VAL A 529 1.62 8.20 -32.96
CA VAL A 529 1.94 7.87 -34.35
C VAL A 529 3.12 6.91 -34.38
N TRP A 530 3.31 6.24 -35.52
CA TRP A 530 4.40 5.31 -35.72
C TRP A 530 5.76 5.88 -35.30
N SER A 531 6.51 5.13 -34.48
CA SER A 531 7.90 5.44 -34.15
C SER A 531 8.87 4.52 -34.91
N GLY A 532 9.96 5.08 -35.42
CA GLY A 532 11.06 4.31 -36.01
C GLY A 532 11.79 3.38 -35.03
N THR A 533 11.58 3.56 -33.71
CA THR A 533 12.12 2.67 -32.67
C THR A 533 11.30 1.39 -32.47
N HIS A 534 10.12 1.28 -33.10
CA HIS A 534 9.26 0.09 -33.03
C HIS A 534 8.89 -0.34 -31.61
N THR A 535 8.80 0.63 -30.70
CA THR A 535 8.54 0.42 -29.27
C THR A 535 7.47 1.38 -28.77
N GLY A 536 6.68 0.94 -27.79
CA GLY A 536 5.58 1.70 -27.21
C GLY A 536 5.06 1.05 -25.92
N LYS A 537 4.14 1.74 -25.24
CA LYS A 537 3.50 1.23 -24.01
C LYS A 537 2.28 0.38 -24.37
N VAL A 538 2.22 -0.83 -23.83
CA VAL A 538 1.06 -1.72 -24.04
C VAL A 538 -0.23 -1.01 -23.63
N GLY A 539 -1.24 -1.10 -24.49
CA GLY A 539 -2.53 -0.48 -24.33
C GLY A 539 -2.65 0.92 -24.94
N ASP A 540 -1.55 1.58 -25.28
CA ASP A 540 -1.59 2.89 -25.96
C ASP A 540 -2.25 2.81 -27.34
N ILE A 541 -2.88 3.92 -27.73
CA ILE A 541 -3.57 4.05 -29.01
C ILE A 541 -2.61 4.63 -30.05
N TYR A 542 -2.68 4.10 -31.27
CA TYR A 542 -1.93 4.59 -32.42
C TYR A 542 -2.84 4.84 -33.62
N ALA A 543 -2.55 5.90 -34.37
CA ALA A 543 -3.19 6.20 -35.65
C ALA A 543 -2.38 5.64 -36.83
N TYR A 544 -3.10 5.04 -37.78
CA TYR A 544 -2.58 4.57 -39.05
C TYR A 544 -3.35 5.19 -40.21
N GLN A 545 -2.65 5.92 -41.09
CA GLN A 545 -3.23 6.40 -42.34
C GLN A 545 -3.39 5.24 -43.32
N ASN A 546 -4.61 4.73 -43.49
CA ASN A 546 -4.88 3.56 -44.30
C ASN A 546 -5.08 3.95 -45.76
N SER A 547 -4.04 3.78 -46.58
CA SER A 547 -4.10 4.06 -48.03
C SER A 547 -4.92 3.04 -48.82
N ARG A 548 -5.21 1.85 -48.28
CA ARG A 548 -5.97 0.80 -48.97
C ARG A 548 -7.48 0.97 -48.85
N LEU A 549 -7.95 1.30 -47.65
CA LEU A 549 -9.38 1.47 -47.34
C LEU A 549 -9.80 2.94 -47.24
N GLY A 550 -8.84 3.86 -47.19
CA GLY A 550 -9.06 5.29 -47.00
C GLY A 550 -9.32 5.66 -45.54
N GLY A 551 -8.90 6.86 -45.16
CA GLY A 551 -9.07 7.41 -43.82
C GLY A 551 -8.00 6.97 -42.82
N THR A 552 -8.29 7.21 -41.54
CA THR A 552 -7.41 6.87 -40.42
C THR A 552 -8.02 5.73 -39.62
N ASP A 553 -7.24 4.68 -39.41
CA ASP A 553 -7.59 3.55 -38.55
C ASP A 553 -6.85 3.71 -37.21
N TYR A 554 -7.51 3.36 -36.11
CA TYR A 554 -6.97 3.42 -34.76
C TYR A 554 -6.74 2.02 -34.21
N PHE A 555 -5.57 1.82 -33.60
CA PHE A 555 -5.15 0.54 -33.06
C PHE A 555 -4.67 0.67 -31.61
N GLN A 556 -5.02 -0.30 -30.77
CA GLN A 556 -4.44 -0.47 -29.45
C GLN A 556 -3.23 -1.40 -29.50
N LEU A 557 -2.10 -0.98 -28.92
CA LEU A 557 -0.88 -1.77 -28.86
C LEU A 557 -1.01 -2.95 -27.87
N LYS A 558 -0.61 -4.16 -28.27
CA LYS A 558 -0.68 -5.40 -27.48
C LYS A 558 0.67 -5.83 -26.90
N LYS A 559 1.79 -5.34 -27.44
CA LYS A 559 3.15 -5.71 -27.06
C LYS A 559 4.06 -4.48 -27.04
N GLU A 560 5.08 -4.48 -26.20
CA GLU A 560 6.02 -3.35 -26.10
C GLU A 560 6.77 -3.07 -27.41
N SER A 561 6.94 -4.07 -28.26
CA SER A 561 7.52 -3.93 -29.61
C SER A 561 6.53 -4.33 -30.71
N TYR A 562 6.60 -3.64 -31.84
CA TYR A 562 5.64 -3.79 -32.95
C TYR A 562 6.29 -3.70 -34.34
N TRP A 563 5.65 -4.27 -35.38
CA TRP A 563 6.24 -4.33 -36.73
C TRP A 563 5.42 -3.73 -37.87
N TYR A 564 4.12 -3.99 -37.95
CA TYR A 564 3.27 -3.41 -39.01
C TYR A 564 1.83 -3.29 -38.54
N PHE A 565 1.15 -2.25 -39.01
CA PHE A 565 -0.30 -2.14 -38.88
C PHE A 565 -1.01 -3.07 -39.88
N PRO A 566 -2.04 -3.80 -39.44
CA PRO A 566 -3.02 -4.40 -40.34
C PRO A 566 -3.63 -3.35 -41.28
N THR A 567 -3.89 -3.72 -42.53
CA THR A 567 -4.41 -2.78 -43.56
C THR A 567 -5.87 -3.04 -43.93
N ASP A 568 -6.45 -4.08 -43.34
CA ASP A 568 -7.78 -4.62 -43.61
C ASP A 568 -8.71 -4.48 -42.38
N ARG A 569 -8.36 -3.58 -41.44
CA ARG A 569 -9.12 -3.33 -40.20
C ARG A 569 -9.31 -4.59 -39.34
N THR A 570 -8.26 -5.40 -39.23
CA THR A 570 -8.22 -6.59 -38.38
C THR A 570 -7.15 -6.47 -37.29
N ASP A 571 -7.18 -7.40 -36.33
CA ASP A 571 -6.13 -7.56 -35.34
C ASP A 571 -4.91 -8.29 -35.91
N ASN A 572 -3.73 -8.07 -35.32
CA ASN A 572 -2.60 -8.98 -35.46
C ASN A 572 -1.93 -9.26 -34.10
N GLU A 573 -0.71 -9.79 -34.13
CA GLU A 573 0.05 -10.09 -32.93
C GLU A 573 0.40 -8.84 -32.09
N TYR A 574 0.54 -7.69 -32.74
CA TYR A 574 0.97 -6.43 -32.13
C TYR A 574 -0.19 -5.47 -31.87
N TRP A 575 -1.22 -5.51 -32.69
CA TRP A 575 -2.27 -4.49 -32.73
C TRP A 575 -3.65 -5.10 -32.59
N LYS A 576 -4.50 -4.43 -31.81
CA LYS A 576 -5.94 -4.62 -31.81
C LYS A 576 -6.58 -3.47 -32.59
N PHE A 577 -7.35 -3.75 -33.63
CA PHE A 577 -8.14 -2.74 -34.31
C PHE A 577 -9.27 -2.29 -33.39
N ILE A 578 -9.40 -0.99 -33.14
CA ILE A 578 -10.40 -0.44 -32.21
C ILE A 578 -11.36 0.55 -32.87
N GLY A 579 -11.18 0.86 -34.15
CA GLY A 579 -12.12 1.69 -34.90
C GLY A 579 -11.45 2.61 -35.91
N ASN A 580 -12.25 3.47 -36.53
CA ASN A 580 -11.82 4.48 -37.50
C ASN A 580 -12.35 5.89 -37.14
N ASP A 581 -12.74 6.09 -35.88
CA ASP A 581 -13.08 7.36 -35.28
C ASP A 581 -12.17 7.61 -34.07
N GLU A 582 -11.62 8.81 -33.95
CA GLU A 582 -10.66 9.14 -32.89
C GLU A 582 -11.32 9.14 -31.51
N THR A 583 -12.53 9.68 -31.43
CA THR A 583 -13.26 9.86 -30.18
C THR A 583 -13.68 8.50 -29.65
N GLU A 584 -14.27 7.65 -30.50
CA GLU A 584 -14.65 6.29 -30.14
C GLU A 584 -13.43 5.44 -29.70
N ALA A 585 -12.28 5.61 -30.36
CA ALA A 585 -11.05 4.93 -29.98
C ALA A 585 -10.53 5.36 -28.60
N LYS A 586 -10.59 6.66 -28.30
CA LYS A 586 -10.23 7.22 -26.99
C LYS A 586 -11.22 6.82 -25.90
N GLU A 587 -12.51 6.84 -26.19
CA GLU A 587 -13.56 6.35 -25.28
C GLU A 587 -13.39 4.86 -24.98
N TYR A 588 -13.10 4.04 -26.01
CA TYR A 588 -12.76 2.62 -25.82
C TYR A 588 -11.61 2.44 -24.83
N ARG A 589 -10.58 3.28 -24.92
CA ARG A 589 -9.46 3.23 -23.98
C ARG A 589 -9.85 3.73 -22.59
N ALA A 590 -10.60 4.83 -22.48
CA ALA A 590 -11.07 5.38 -21.21
C ALA A 590 -11.93 4.37 -20.44
N MET A 591 -12.82 3.64 -21.12
CA MET A 591 -13.64 2.59 -20.50
C MET A 591 -12.83 1.50 -19.81
N GLN A 592 -11.61 1.21 -20.27
CA GLN A 592 -10.74 0.20 -19.64
C GLN A 592 -10.22 0.61 -18.25
N PHE A 593 -10.32 1.90 -17.90
CA PHE A 593 -9.92 2.43 -16.59
C PHE A 593 -11.10 2.84 -15.72
N ASN A 594 -12.33 2.80 -16.24
CA ASN A 594 -13.53 3.30 -15.56
C ASN A 594 -14.27 2.24 -14.74
N ASN A 595 -13.62 1.12 -14.41
CA ASN A 595 -14.02 0.24 -13.32
C ASN A 595 -13.16 0.57 -12.10
N LEU A 596 -13.61 1.55 -11.33
CA LEU A 596 -12.88 2.06 -10.17
C LEU A 596 -13.28 1.31 -8.90
N VAL A 597 -12.30 1.04 -8.05
CA VAL A 597 -12.50 0.50 -6.70
C VAL A 597 -11.70 1.37 -5.75
N TYR A 598 -12.30 1.77 -4.63
CA TYR A 598 -11.60 2.43 -3.53
C TYR A 598 -11.77 1.60 -2.25
N ARG A 599 -10.64 1.17 -1.68
CA ARG A 599 -10.57 0.32 -0.47
C ARG A 599 -10.40 1.11 0.82
N GLY A 600 -10.12 2.41 0.72
CA GLY A 600 -9.90 3.27 1.87
C GLY A 600 -11.18 3.81 2.49
N TYR A 601 -11.02 4.82 3.33
CA TYR A 601 -12.08 5.42 4.13
C TYR A 601 -12.29 6.90 3.79
N ILE A 602 -13.55 7.35 3.76
CA ILE A 602 -13.92 8.74 3.50
C ILE A 602 -14.63 9.34 4.73
N GLY A 603 -14.10 10.43 5.26
CA GLY A 603 -14.57 11.08 6.49
C GLY A 603 -13.84 10.59 7.73
N SER A 604 -14.37 10.93 8.92
CA SER A 604 -13.69 10.67 10.20
C SER A 604 -14.16 9.36 10.83
N TYR A 605 -13.21 8.47 11.18
CA TYR A 605 -13.46 7.36 12.10
C TYR A 605 -13.13 7.69 13.55
N ASP A 606 -12.54 8.86 13.81
CA ASP A 606 -12.18 9.32 15.14
C ASP A 606 -13.40 9.97 15.81
N PRO A 607 -13.95 9.37 16.88
CA PRO A 607 -15.12 9.91 17.57
C PRO A 607 -14.81 11.20 18.34
N ASP A 608 -13.54 11.44 18.68
CA ASP A 608 -13.10 12.62 19.44
C ASP A 608 -12.56 13.74 18.53
N GLY A 609 -12.31 13.42 17.25
CA GLY A 609 -11.86 14.36 16.23
C GLY A 609 -12.98 15.21 15.64
N VAL A 610 -12.63 16.37 15.07
CA VAL A 610 -13.58 17.20 14.31
C VAL A 610 -13.99 16.45 13.03
N ASN A 611 -15.29 16.16 12.90
CA ASN A 611 -15.88 15.65 11.66
C ASN A 611 -16.50 16.83 10.88
N GLY A 612 -15.62 17.58 10.21
CA GLY A 612 -15.99 18.76 9.43
C GLY A 612 -16.96 18.43 8.29
N GLN A 613 -17.66 19.44 7.78
CA GLN A 613 -18.59 19.23 6.66
C GLN A 613 -17.83 18.72 5.44
N PHE A 614 -18.25 17.60 4.88
CA PHE A 614 -17.56 16.96 3.77
C PHE A 614 -18.57 16.40 2.78
N ASN A 615 -18.41 16.68 1.49
CA ASN A 615 -19.16 16.03 0.42
C ASN A 615 -18.26 15.14 -0.42
N PHE A 616 -18.82 14.02 -0.89
CA PHE A 616 -18.18 13.16 -1.85
C PHE A 616 -19.00 13.14 -3.15
N ASP A 617 -18.37 13.45 -4.27
CA ASP A 617 -19.02 13.58 -5.57
C ASP A 617 -18.45 12.60 -6.59
N PHE A 618 -19.23 11.60 -7.02
CA PHE A 618 -18.90 10.78 -8.17
C PHE A 618 -19.51 11.39 -9.43
N SER A 619 -18.67 12.02 -10.25
CA SER A 619 -19.07 12.84 -11.39
C SER A 619 -18.33 12.44 -12.67
N PRO A 620 -18.43 11.19 -13.13
CA PRO A 620 -17.72 10.78 -14.32
C PRO A 620 -18.29 11.43 -15.59
N GLU A 621 -17.43 11.72 -16.56
CA GLU A 621 -17.87 12.17 -17.89
C GLU A 621 -18.65 11.05 -18.61
N MET A 622 -18.19 9.81 -18.46
CA MET A 622 -18.79 8.64 -19.08
C MET A 622 -19.83 7.99 -18.15
N SER A 623 -21.09 7.89 -18.60
CA SER A 623 -22.15 7.20 -17.84
C SER A 623 -21.92 5.69 -17.67
N ALA A 624 -21.03 5.09 -18.46
CA ALA A 624 -20.59 3.71 -18.29
C ALA A 624 -19.62 3.51 -17.10
N ALA A 625 -19.09 4.60 -16.53
CA ALA A 625 -18.14 4.51 -15.43
C ALA A 625 -18.77 3.96 -14.15
N ARG A 626 -17.99 3.16 -13.43
CA ARG A 626 -18.38 2.46 -12.23
C ARG A 626 -17.38 2.77 -11.13
N LEU A 627 -17.88 3.04 -9.94
CA LEU A 627 -17.07 3.17 -8.74
C LEU A 627 -17.62 2.26 -7.65
N ALA A 628 -16.77 1.43 -7.07
CA ALA A 628 -17.05 0.69 -5.84
C ALA A 628 -16.30 1.30 -4.66
N LEU A 629 -17.03 1.75 -3.64
CA LEU A 629 -16.48 2.08 -2.34
C LEU A 629 -16.57 0.83 -1.47
N THR A 630 -15.42 0.37 -0.97
CA THR A 630 -15.29 -0.91 -0.26
C THR A 630 -14.76 -0.80 1.16
N GLY A 631 -14.11 0.31 1.56
CA GLY A 631 -13.59 0.47 2.92
C GLY A 631 -14.62 1.03 3.91
N GLY A 632 -15.29 2.12 3.56
CA GLY A 632 -16.36 2.71 4.36
C GLY A 632 -16.39 4.24 4.33
N SER A 633 -17.35 4.82 5.02
CA SER A 633 -17.44 6.27 5.18
C SER A 633 -18.11 6.69 6.49
N ASN A 634 -17.72 7.86 7.01
CA ASN A 634 -18.46 8.60 8.02
C ASN A 634 -18.33 10.09 7.76
N ILE A 635 -19.28 10.58 6.99
CA ILE A 635 -19.26 11.90 6.37
C ILE A 635 -20.36 12.75 7.01
N ASN A 636 -20.00 13.95 7.46
CA ASN A 636 -20.95 14.99 7.85
C ASN A 636 -21.35 15.79 6.59
N GLY A 637 -22.22 15.21 5.78
CA GLY A 637 -22.59 15.72 4.46
C GLY A 637 -23.06 14.61 3.53
N ASN A 638 -22.94 14.84 2.22
CA ASN A 638 -23.59 13.99 1.21
C ASN A 638 -22.61 13.13 0.40
N ILE A 639 -23.11 11.97 -0.05
CA ILE A 639 -22.53 11.16 -1.13
C ILE A 639 -23.38 11.43 -2.37
N ASN A 640 -22.82 12.09 -3.38
CA ASN A 640 -23.51 12.47 -4.60
C ASN A 640 -23.07 11.59 -5.77
N VAL A 641 -24.03 11.00 -6.48
CA VAL A 641 -23.83 10.25 -7.73
C VAL A 641 -24.37 11.10 -8.86
N ASN A 642 -23.51 11.87 -9.50
CA ASN A 642 -23.89 12.83 -10.53
C ASN A 642 -23.98 12.18 -11.92
N ASN A 643 -23.23 11.09 -12.15
CA ASN A 643 -23.31 10.26 -13.35
C ASN A 643 -22.77 8.84 -13.05
N GLY A 644 -23.06 7.87 -13.91
CA GLY A 644 -22.50 6.52 -13.80
C GLY A 644 -23.15 5.62 -12.74
N THR A 645 -22.39 4.62 -12.29
CA THR A 645 -22.81 3.63 -11.28
C THR A 645 -21.94 3.72 -10.02
N LEU A 646 -22.55 3.97 -8.86
CA LEU A 646 -21.90 3.84 -7.55
C LEU A 646 -22.33 2.53 -6.88
N LEU A 647 -21.36 1.76 -6.38
CA LEU A 647 -21.54 0.58 -5.56
C LEU A 647 -20.94 0.83 -4.16
N LEU A 648 -21.74 0.60 -3.12
CA LEU A 648 -21.30 0.50 -1.74
C LEU A 648 -21.27 -0.98 -1.35
N SER A 649 -20.11 -1.52 -1.00
CA SER A 649 -19.97 -2.96 -0.69
C SER A 649 -18.95 -3.20 0.42
N GLY A 650 -18.94 -4.40 0.99
CA GLY A 650 -17.83 -4.85 1.83
C GLY A 650 -16.53 -5.04 1.06
N GLN A 651 -15.51 -5.50 1.77
CA GLN A 651 -14.18 -5.75 1.21
C GLN A 651 -13.75 -7.21 1.46
N PRO A 652 -13.13 -7.89 0.49
CA PRO A 652 -12.48 -9.18 0.75
C PRO A 652 -11.47 -9.07 1.89
N VAL A 653 -11.42 -10.07 2.77
CA VAL A 653 -10.33 -10.18 3.73
C VAL A 653 -9.02 -10.33 2.94
N PRO A 654 -7.99 -9.50 3.24
CA PRO A 654 -6.69 -9.62 2.60
C PRO A 654 -6.09 -11.01 2.84
N HIS A 655 -5.76 -11.73 1.77
CA HIS A 655 -4.92 -12.92 1.81
C HIS A 655 -3.72 -12.75 0.90
N ALA A 656 -2.60 -13.33 1.33
CA ALA A 656 -1.32 -13.22 0.64
C ALA A 656 -1.42 -13.67 -0.81
N GLY A 657 -0.83 -12.91 -1.74
CA GLY A 657 -0.87 -13.18 -3.18
C GLY A 657 -2.18 -12.80 -3.87
N GLY A 658 -3.03 -12.01 -3.21
CA GLY A 658 -4.26 -11.49 -3.80
C GLY A 658 -5.36 -12.55 -3.91
N LEU A 659 -5.31 -13.60 -3.08
CA LEU A 659 -6.37 -14.61 -3.00
C LEU A 659 -7.66 -13.95 -2.49
N ILE A 660 -8.75 -14.13 -3.23
CA ILE A 660 -10.10 -13.72 -2.82
C ILE A 660 -10.86 -14.98 -2.47
N ILE A 661 -11.39 -15.04 -1.25
CA ILE A 661 -12.25 -16.12 -0.78
C ILE A 661 -13.69 -15.60 -0.79
N ASP A 662 -14.61 -16.37 -1.37
CA ASP A 662 -15.95 -15.87 -1.69
C ASP A 662 -16.77 -15.42 -0.48
N ASP A 663 -16.58 -16.07 0.67
CA ASP A 663 -17.35 -15.81 1.89
C ASP A 663 -16.48 -15.32 3.06
N ASP A 664 -15.23 -14.89 2.80
CA ASP A 664 -14.35 -14.27 3.80
C ASP A 664 -14.18 -12.77 3.54
N TRP A 665 -15.14 -11.98 4.03
CA TRP A 665 -15.28 -10.55 3.74
C TRP A 665 -15.49 -9.73 5.02
N TYR A 666 -14.89 -8.54 5.05
CA TYR A 666 -15.25 -7.52 6.02
C TYR A 666 -16.53 -6.81 5.60
N THR A 667 -17.41 -6.60 6.57
CA THR A 667 -18.57 -5.73 6.39
C THR A 667 -18.15 -4.27 6.53
N SER A 668 -18.52 -3.46 5.54
CA SER A 668 -18.17 -2.04 5.49
C SER A 668 -19.37 -1.17 5.80
N THR A 669 -19.14 -0.10 6.55
CA THR A 669 -20.19 0.82 7.00
C THR A 669 -20.04 2.18 6.31
N PHE A 670 -21.16 2.70 5.80
CA PHE A 670 -21.26 3.97 5.10
C PHE A 670 -22.27 4.86 5.82
N ILE A 671 -21.77 5.92 6.44
CA ILE A 671 -22.57 6.93 7.14
C ILE A 671 -22.45 8.26 6.38
N ALA A 672 -23.60 8.86 6.08
CA ALA A 672 -23.74 10.17 5.45
C ALA A 672 -25.12 10.76 5.82
N ASP A 673 -25.32 12.06 5.62
CA ASP A 673 -26.64 12.67 5.77
C ASP A 673 -27.58 12.17 4.66
N ASN A 674 -27.10 12.22 3.42
CA ASN A 674 -27.83 11.75 2.25
C ASN A 674 -26.89 11.06 1.25
N ILE A 675 -27.45 10.10 0.53
CA ILE A 675 -26.93 9.63 -0.76
C ILE A 675 -27.86 10.18 -1.84
N VAL A 676 -27.34 11.06 -2.69
CA VAL A 676 -28.10 11.75 -3.73
C VAL A 676 -27.72 11.20 -5.09
N ALA A 677 -28.59 10.41 -5.69
CA ALA A 677 -28.42 9.87 -7.04
C ALA A 677 -29.15 10.75 -8.05
N ALA A 678 -28.40 11.37 -8.98
CA ALA A 678 -28.97 12.20 -10.03
C ALA A 678 -29.83 11.39 -11.02
N SER A 679 -30.56 12.07 -11.91
CA SER A 679 -31.37 11.41 -12.93
C SER A 679 -30.50 10.54 -13.86
N ASN A 680 -31.01 9.38 -14.27
CA ASN A 680 -30.32 8.40 -15.13
C ASN A 680 -29.03 7.80 -14.54
N THR A 681 -28.89 7.80 -13.21
CA THR A 681 -27.75 7.16 -12.52
C THR A 681 -28.13 5.84 -11.89
N ARG A 682 -27.12 5.08 -11.45
CA ARG A 682 -27.31 3.82 -10.73
C ARG A 682 -26.61 3.82 -9.38
N LEU A 683 -27.36 3.54 -8.33
CA LEU A 683 -26.86 3.32 -6.97
C LEU A 683 -27.05 1.85 -6.59
N GLN A 684 -26.01 1.22 -6.04
CA GLN A 684 -26.06 -0.14 -5.52
C GLN A 684 -25.54 -0.19 -4.09
N VAL A 685 -26.25 -0.90 -3.21
CA VAL A 685 -25.77 -1.33 -1.90
C VAL A 685 -25.62 -2.83 -1.94
N GLY A 686 -24.38 -3.30 -2.10
CA GLY A 686 -24.07 -4.70 -2.34
C GLY A 686 -23.84 -5.52 -1.07
N GLU A 687 -23.21 -6.67 -1.26
CA GLU A 687 -22.92 -7.64 -0.21
C GLU A 687 -22.02 -7.04 0.88
N TYR A 688 -22.22 -7.48 2.13
CA TYR A 688 -21.40 -7.07 3.28
C TYR A 688 -21.35 -5.53 3.45
N ALA A 689 -22.48 -4.84 3.21
CA ALA A 689 -22.59 -3.39 3.36
C ALA A 689 -23.63 -3.00 4.41
N GLN A 690 -23.31 -1.96 5.18
CA GLN A 690 -24.22 -1.29 6.10
C GLN A 690 -24.28 0.18 5.74
N VAL A 691 -25.48 0.70 5.49
CA VAL A 691 -25.69 2.10 5.10
C VAL A 691 -26.57 2.80 6.12
N LYS A 692 -26.14 3.97 6.56
CA LYS A 692 -26.93 4.89 7.38
C LYS A 692 -26.94 6.26 6.71
N ALA A 693 -27.95 6.49 5.88
CA ALA A 693 -28.16 7.72 5.13
C ALA A 693 -29.57 7.73 4.53
N ASN A 694 -30.17 8.90 4.35
CA ASN A 694 -31.34 9.02 3.48
C ASN A 694 -30.91 8.83 2.02
N ILE A 695 -31.75 8.23 1.18
CA ILE A 695 -31.46 8.04 -0.25
C ILE A 695 -32.43 8.90 -1.05
N GLN A 696 -31.91 9.75 -1.92
CA GLN A 696 -32.68 10.60 -2.82
C GLN A 696 -32.33 10.22 -4.26
N ALA A 697 -33.28 9.63 -4.98
CA ALA A 697 -33.06 9.11 -6.32
C ALA A 697 -33.82 9.97 -7.35
N GLY A 698 -33.10 10.51 -8.33
CA GLY A 698 -33.65 11.33 -9.41
C GLY A 698 -34.43 10.52 -10.45
N ASP A 699 -34.87 11.19 -11.51
CA ASP A 699 -35.72 10.58 -12.53
C ASP A 699 -34.98 9.50 -13.31
N ASN A 700 -35.66 8.40 -13.64
CA ASN A 700 -35.10 7.25 -14.37
C ASN A 700 -33.83 6.65 -13.73
N SER A 701 -33.58 6.90 -12.44
CA SER A 701 -32.47 6.30 -11.71
C SER A 701 -32.80 4.87 -11.28
N GLN A 702 -31.76 4.06 -11.08
CA GLN A 702 -31.88 2.69 -10.60
C GLN A 702 -31.19 2.54 -9.24
N VAL A 703 -31.94 2.12 -8.22
CA VAL A 703 -31.45 1.89 -6.86
C VAL A 703 -31.60 0.41 -6.51
N LEU A 704 -30.50 -0.30 -6.29
CA LEU A 704 -30.48 -1.73 -5.98
C LEU A 704 -29.91 -1.95 -4.57
N LEU A 705 -30.71 -2.48 -3.64
CA LEU A 705 -30.32 -2.65 -2.25
C LEU A 705 -30.29 -4.13 -1.88
N GLY A 706 -29.13 -4.66 -1.51
CA GLY A 706 -28.90 -6.06 -1.19
C GLY A 706 -28.86 -6.98 -2.41
N TYR A 707 -28.19 -8.12 -2.27
CA TYR A 707 -28.06 -9.14 -3.33
C TYR A 707 -29.43 -9.49 -3.94
N GLN A 708 -29.56 -9.62 -5.26
CA GLN A 708 -30.85 -9.77 -5.96
C GLN A 708 -31.03 -11.20 -6.51
N PRO A 709 -31.62 -12.15 -5.76
CA PRO A 709 -31.71 -13.54 -6.20
C PRO A 709 -32.62 -13.66 -7.42
N GLY A 710 -32.11 -14.27 -8.50
CA GLY A 710 -32.90 -14.56 -9.70
C GLY A 710 -33.29 -13.35 -10.55
N ALA A 711 -32.73 -12.16 -10.27
CA ALA A 711 -32.88 -10.99 -11.13
C ALA A 711 -32.07 -11.12 -12.44
N ASP A 712 -32.47 -10.43 -13.50
CA ASP A 712 -31.71 -10.37 -14.74
C ASP A 712 -30.40 -9.57 -14.59
N ASP A 713 -29.52 -9.64 -15.60
CA ASP A 713 -28.20 -8.99 -15.59
C ASP A 713 -28.26 -7.47 -15.34
N GLN A 714 -29.35 -6.80 -15.74
CA GLN A 714 -29.51 -5.35 -15.53
C GLN A 714 -29.85 -5.02 -14.08
N HIS A 715 -30.43 -5.95 -13.34
CA HIS A 715 -30.85 -5.78 -11.94
C HIS A 715 -29.97 -6.56 -10.94
N GLN A 716 -28.97 -7.31 -11.41
CA GLN A 716 -27.97 -7.91 -10.54
C GLN A 716 -27.06 -6.85 -9.92
N ILE A 717 -26.66 -7.08 -8.67
CA ILE A 717 -25.64 -6.27 -8.00
C ILE A 717 -24.26 -6.69 -8.47
N LEU A 718 -23.40 -5.69 -8.70
CA LEU A 718 -22.00 -5.90 -9.02
C LEU A 718 -21.21 -6.29 -7.76
N ARG A 719 -20.27 -7.20 -7.95
CA ARG A 719 -19.20 -7.51 -7.01
C ARG A 719 -17.91 -6.99 -7.62
N CYS A 720 -17.50 -5.83 -7.15
CA CYS A 720 -16.26 -5.20 -7.57
C CYS A 720 -15.14 -5.48 -6.56
N VAL A 721 -14.04 -6.03 -7.04
CA VAL A 721 -12.89 -6.39 -6.21
C VAL A 721 -11.60 -5.86 -6.81
N SER A 722 -10.68 -5.50 -5.94
CA SER A 722 -9.28 -5.31 -6.30
C SER A 722 -8.44 -6.18 -5.36
N PRO A 723 -7.73 -7.21 -5.89
CA PRO A 723 -6.84 -8.02 -5.08
C PRO A 723 -5.86 -7.15 -4.31
N VAL A 724 -5.59 -7.50 -3.06
CA VAL A 724 -4.63 -6.78 -2.22
C VAL A 724 -3.27 -6.79 -2.91
N GLN A 725 -2.54 -5.66 -2.83
CA GLN A 725 -1.26 -5.44 -3.54
C GLN A 725 -1.36 -5.33 -5.08
N SER A 726 -2.57 -5.25 -5.64
CA SER A 726 -2.83 -4.95 -7.06
C SER A 726 -3.68 -3.68 -7.17
N THR A 727 -3.57 -2.98 -8.31
CA THR A 727 -4.56 -1.96 -8.73
C THR A 727 -5.52 -2.49 -9.78
N ALA A 728 -5.37 -3.75 -10.20
CA ALA A 728 -6.32 -4.39 -11.09
C ALA A 728 -7.69 -4.47 -10.39
N THR A 729 -8.73 -4.16 -11.15
CA THR A 729 -10.12 -4.20 -10.70
C THR A 729 -10.89 -5.18 -11.57
N SER A 730 -11.78 -5.95 -10.95
CA SER A 730 -12.82 -6.71 -11.63
C SER A 730 -14.16 -6.31 -11.05
N CYS A 731 -15.19 -6.23 -11.89
CA CYS A 731 -16.57 -5.98 -11.51
C CYS A 731 -17.45 -6.97 -12.26
N GLU A 732 -17.94 -7.98 -11.56
CA GLU A 732 -18.75 -9.07 -12.10
C GLU A 732 -20.03 -9.23 -11.31
N THR A 733 -21.04 -9.90 -11.87
CA THR A 733 -22.25 -10.25 -11.11
C THR A 733 -21.97 -11.51 -10.28
N ALA A 734 -22.27 -11.47 -8.98
CA ALA A 734 -22.07 -12.62 -8.12
C ALA A 734 -23.18 -13.66 -8.35
N ALA A 735 -22.82 -14.90 -8.71
CA ALA A 735 -23.76 -16.01 -8.73
C ALA A 735 -23.70 -16.75 -7.39
N ARG A 736 -24.84 -16.87 -6.70
CA ARG A 736 -24.94 -17.64 -5.44
C ARG A 736 -25.90 -18.80 -5.61
N ASP A 737 -25.45 -19.98 -5.20
CA ASP A 737 -26.35 -21.11 -5.03
C ASP A 737 -27.23 -20.92 -3.78
N ALA A 738 -28.17 -21.84 -3.56
CA ALA A 738 -29.11 -21.74 -2.44
C ALA A 738 -28.44 -21.84 -1.05
N ALA A 739 -27.26 -22.46 -0.92
CA ALA A 739 -26.54 -22.55 0.35
C ALA A 739 -25.75 -21.26 0.62
N ALA A 740 -25.01 -20.78 -0.38
CA ALA A 740 -24.28 -19.52 -0.33
C ALA A 740 -25.22 -18.33 -0.11
N LEU A 741 -26.39 -18.31 -0.75
CA LEU A 741 -27.40 -17.29 -0.52
C LEU A 741 -27.92 -17.31 0.93
N ARG A 742 -28.15 -18.48 1.52
CA ARG A 742 -28.61 -18.59 2.92
C ARG A 742 -27.54 -18.10 3.91
N ALA A 743 -26.27 -18.41 3.65
CA ALA A 743 -25.15 -18.00 4.48
C ALA A 743 -24.81 -16.50 4.36
N LEU A 744 -25.07 -15.88 3.20
CA LEU A 744 -24.81 -14.46 2.97
C LEU A 744 -25.60 -13.59 3.98
N PRO A 745 -24.95 -12.74 4.78
CA PRO A 745 -25.68 -11.78 5.62
C PRO A 745 -26.46 -10.78 4.77
N ALA A 746 -27.62 -10.35 5.24
CA ALA A 746 -28.36 -9.27 4.60
C ALA A 746 -27.59 -7.95 4.76
N SER A 747 -27.51 -7.17 3.68
CA SER A 747 -27.03 -5.78 3.75
C SER A 747 -28.03 -4.95 4.54
N THR A 748 -27.58 -3.90 5.23
CA THR A 748 -28.48 -3.03 5.99
C THR A 748 -28.56 -1.64 5.38
N VAL A 749 -29.76 -1.06 5.37
CA VAL A 749 -30.00 0.32 4.93
C VAL A 749 -30.92 1.00 5.93
N HIS A 750 -30.40 1.99 6.65
CA HIS A 750 -31.13 2.78 7.63
C HIS A 750 -31.26 4.23 7.14
N GLY A 751 -32.46 4.61 6.74
CA GLY A 751 -32.76 5.95 6.25
C GLY A 751 -33.96 5.97 5.32
N ASP A 752 -34.54 7.16 5.14
CA ASP A 752 -35.70 7.33 4.27
C ASP A 752 -35.28 7.38 2.79
N ILE A 753 -36.12 6.82 1.92
CA ILE A 753 -35.91 6.79 0.47
C ILE A 753 -36.95 7.67 -0.22
N THR A 754 -36.48 8.62 -1.04
CA THR A 754 -37.32 9.41 -1.95
C THR A 754 -37.00 9.07 -3.39
N LEU A 755 -38.03 8.80 -4.19
CA LEU A 755 -37.92 8.38 -5.59
C LEU A 755 -38.52 9.43 -6.54
N GLY A 756 -37.77 9.78 -7.58
CA GLY A 756 -38.20 10.60 -8.70
C GLY A 756 -39.02 9.84 -9.74
N ASP A 757 -39.27 10.47 -10.87
CA ASP A 757 -40.16 9.96 -11.91
C ASP A 757 -39.53 8.76 -12.62
N GLN A 758 -40.29 7.67 -12.78
CA GLN A 758 -39.81 6.42 -13.40
C GLN A 758 -38.55 5.83 -12.72
N ALA A 759 -38.19 6.25 -11.51
CA ALA A 759 -37.11 5.63 -10.76
C ALA A 759 -37.48 4.18 -10.41
N GLU A 760 -36.48 3.29 -10.38
CA GLU A 760 -36.63 1.89 -10.04
C GLU A 760 -35.88 1.58 -8.75
N LEU A 761 -36.59 1.05 -7.76
CA LEU A 761 -36.02 0.58 -6.50
C LEU A 761 -36.20 -0.93 -6.40
N HIS A 762 -35.09 -1.67 -6.31
CA HIS A 762 -35.09 -3.12 -6.09
C HIS A 762 -34.54 -3.43 -4.71
N LEU A 763 -35.34 -4.11 -3.89
CA LEU A 763 -34.97 -4.62 -2.58
C LEU A 763 -34.68 -6.11 -2.70
N GLY A 764 -33.43 -6.49 -2.51
CA GLY A 764 -32.92 -7.86 -2.57
C GLY A 764 -32.90 -8.50 -1.19
N LYS A 765 -31.80 -9.19 -0.87
CA LYS A 765 -31.47 -9.64 0.49
C LYS A 765 -30.94 -8.47 1.31
N VAL A 766 -31.86 -7.69 1.86
CA VAL A 766 -31.61 -6.43 2.58
C VAL A 766 -32.51 -6.32 3.81
N ASP A 767 -31.96 -5.76 4.89
CA ASP A 767 -32.70 -5.20 6.02
C ASP A 767 -32.81 -3.68 5.84
N LEU A 768 -33.97 -3.23 5.36
CA LEU A 768 -34.29 -1.83 5.17
C LEU A 768 -35.08 -1.31 6.37
N ARG A 769 -34.61 -0.23 6.99
CA ARG A 769 -35.33 0.52 8.01
C ARG A 769 -35.51 1.97 7.56
N GLY A 770 -36.74 2.35 7.24
CA GLY A 770 -37.04 3.67 6.72
C GLY A 770 -38.38 3.77 6.02
N ARG A 771 -38.76 5.00 5.65
CA ARG A 771 -39.92 5.28 4.81
C ARG A 771 -39.52 5.24 3.34
N ILE A 772 -40.47 4.87 2.47
CA ILE A 772 -40.32 5.03 1.02
C ILE A 772 -41.39 6.02 0.54
N THR A 773 -40.96 7.08 -0.14
CA THR A 773 -41.84 8.08 -0.75
C THR A 773 -41.57 8.19 -2.25
N ASP A 774 -42.57 7.83 -3.04
CA ASP A 774 -42.67 8.07 -4.48
C ASP A 774 -43.75 9.12 -4.74
N ARG A 775 -43.39 10.15 -5.51
CA ARG A 775 -44.29 11.28 -5.82
C ARG A 775 -45.11 11.07 -7.09
N ASN A 776 -44.70 10.16 -7.99
CA ASN A 776 -45.28 10.02 -9.32
C ASN A 776 -45.34 8.55 -9.77
N ALA A 777 -44.35 8.04 -10.50
CA ALA A 777 -44.49 6.78 -11.24
C ALA A 777 -43.31 5.81 -11.02
N ALA A 778 -42.66 5.89 -9.86
CA ALA A 778 -41.57 4.98 -9.53
C ALA A 778 -42.07 3.53 -9.37
N ARG A 779 -41.16 2.57 -9.50
CA ARG A 779 -41.42 1.14 -9.29
C ARG A 779 -40.60 0.63 -8.13
N VAL A 780 -41.26 0.00 -7.17
CA VAL A 780 -40.61 -0.70 -6.06
C VAL A 780 -40.80 -2.21 -6.26
N THR A 781 -39.70 -2.95 -6.30
CA THR A 781 -39.69 -4.41 -6.44
C THR A 781 -38.97 -5.02 -5.26
N MET A 782 -39.57 -6.01 -4.61
CA MET A 782 -38.94 -6.77 -3.52
C MET A 782 -38.54 -8.17 -4.00
N SER A 783 -37.60 -8.79 -3.30
CA SER A 783 -37.29 -10.21 -3.42
C SER A 783 -37.92 -10.99 -2.26
N GLY A 784 -37.86 -12.33 -2.34
CA GLY A 784 -38.26 -13.21 -1.25
C GLY A 784 -37.38 -13.11 0.00
N GLU A 785 -36.21 -12.47 -0.10
CA GLU A 785 -35.20 -12.34 0.98
C GLU A 785 -35.24 -10.95 1.64
N THR A 786 -36.18 -10.09 1.25
CA THR A 786 -36.27 -8.72 1.76
C THR A 786 -36.91 -8.66 3.13
N PHE A 787 -36.31 -7.89 4.03
CA PHE A 787 -36.95 -7.43 5.27
C PHE A 787 -37.02 -5.90 5.25
N TRP A 788 -38.22 -5.33 5.29
CA TRP A 788 -38.45 -3.89 5.35
C TRP A 788 -39.22 -3.53 6.62
N ASN A 789 -38.58 -2.78 7.53
CA ASN A 789 -39.21 -2.20 8.71
C ASN A 789 -39.60 -0.72 8.46
N LEU A 790 -40.89 -0.42 8.52
CA LEU A 790 -41.39 0.95 8.34
C LEU A 790 -41.17 1.76 9.61
N THR A 791 -40.59 2.95 9.44
CA THR A 791 -40.41 3.94 10.52
C THR A 791 -41.50 5.02 10.50
N GLY A 792 -42.43 4.95 9.56
CA GLY A 792 -43.56 5.85 9.42
C GLY A 792 -44.30 5.66 8.09
N ASP A 793 -45.23 6.56 7.81
CA ASP A 793 -46.05 6.51 6.59
C ASP A 793 -45.18 6.46 5.33
N SER A 794 -45.44 5.46 4.48
CA SER A 794 -44.77 5.27 3.19
C SER A 794 -45.80 5.34 2.07
N ARG A 795 -45.44 6.00 0.96
CA ARG A 795 -46.32 6.20 -0.20
C ARG A 795 -45.61 5.75 -1.47
N MET A 796 -46.24 4.84 -2.20
CA MET A 796 -45.73 4.33 -3.47
C MET A 796 -46.88 4.01 -4.41
N GLN A 797 -46.69 4.26 -5.72
CA GLN A 797 -47.71 3.93 -6.70
C GLN A 797 -47.67 2.48 -7.15
N ARG A 798 -46.48 1.87 -7.23
CA ARG A 798 -46.28 0.51 -7.71
C ARG A 798 -45.34 -0.27 -6.80
N LEU A 799 -45.86 -1.31 -6.17
CA LEU A 799 -45.11 -2.27 -5.38
C LEU A 799 -45.33 -3.68 -5.94
N SER A 800 -44.23 -4.37 -6.25
CA SER A 800 -44.21 -5.79 -6.59
C SER A 800 -43.49 -6.54 -5.47
N ALA A 801 -44.23 -7.34 -4.70
CA ALA A 801 -43.71 -8.11 -3.57
C ALA A 801 -43.98 -9.62 -3.78
N PRO A 802 -43.00 -10.42 -4.23
CA PRO A 802 -43.15 -11.86 -4.39
C PRO A 802 -43.17 -12.57 -3.03
N GLN A 803 -43.55 -13.84 -3.03
CA GLN A 803 -43.61 -14.67 -1.81
C GLN A 803 -42.24 -14.71 -1.10
N GLY A 804 -42.25 -14.49 0.22
CA GLY A 804 -41.09 -14.59 1.10
C GLY A 804 -40.69 -13.25 1.75
N GLY A 805 -40.81 -12.14 1.01
CA GLY A 805 -40.46 -10.82 1.52
C GLY A 805 -41.36 -10.36 2.65
N ILE A 806 -40.79 -9.64 3.62
CA ILE A 806 -41.47 -9.20 4.84
C ILE A 806 -41.51 -7.68 4.89
N ILE A 807 -42.69 -7.13 5.14
CA ILE A 807 -42.92 -5.73 5.49
C ILE A 807 -43.42 -5.69 6.93
N SER A 808 -42.65 -5.07 7.81
CA SER A 808 -42.94 -4.91 9.24
C SER A 808 -43.39 -3.49 9.54
N THR A 809 -44.48 -3.36 10.30
CA THR A 809 -44.99 -2.08 10.83
C THR A 809 -44.79 -1.97 12.35
N LEU A 810 -44.00 -2.86 12.95
CA LEU A 810 -43.73 -2.88 14.38
C LEU A 810 -42.79 -1.74 14.76
N ALA A 811 -43.09 -1.09 15.89
CA ALA A 811 -42.19 -0.09 16.47
C ALA A 811 -40.91 -0.76 16.98
N ASP A 812 -39.81 -0.02 17.01
CA ASP A 812 -38.50 -0.57 17.38
C ASP A 812 -38.41 -1.06 18.83
N ASP A 813 -39.34 -0.66 19.69
CA ASP A 813 -39.41 -1.05 21.10
C ASP A 813 -40.00 -2.46 21.31
N ASP A 814 -40.59 -3.09 20.27
CA ASP A 814 -41.26 -4.40 20.36
C ASP A 814 -40.32 -5.60 20.05
N LYS A 815 -39.00 -5.38 19.99
CA LYS A 815 -37.99 -6.42 19.75
C LYS A 815 -37.04 -6.58 20.94
N THR A 816 -37.53 -7.21 22.01
CA THR A 816 -36.70 -7.94 22.99
C THR A 816 -36.57 -9.40 22.63
#